data_AF-A0A1W6SR44-F1
#
_entry.id   AF-A0A1W6SR44-F1
#
_cell.length_a   1.000
_cell.length_b   1.000
_cell.length_c   1.000
_cell.angle_alpha   90.00
_cell.angle_beta   90.00
_cell.angle_gamma   90.00
#
_symmetry.space_group_name_H-M   'P 1'
#
loop_
_entity.id
_entity.type
_entity.pdbx_description
1 polymer ?
#
loop_
_entity_poly.entity_id
_entity_poly.type
_entity_poly.pdbx_seq_one_letter_code
_entity_poly.pdbx_strand_id
1 'polypeptide(L)'
;MAVGYCGDGFCIPEKKNIDVTCHDLGKEAGKWIMYQVNGKTCYCVCSCLGNGTLVTLANGTELKVEDIIERKTEVKAAGKDLKFISKKVETLVGTNRGETKNTIYLKYRKRDGTMVERVVTMDHPFLLADKKLVGAGALQLKDRLIDEQGNPITIETIRWGSYIGQFWEFATSVEKPNANLDGHLVITEGVVTGDYAVSVYENYPTDAIEAESKGDEDRPVVGSSDWLERNVSEHNELDAAIEMEHGIFIPAAAFEVAIPVHASAFLPEIQAAILGWWAPKEPTSNQYLLDMCEYLIEFVFEPHYPDIKFNFNWYDDTVNSYSWVDTVTGQQNVYLSGGLARIKGFVIEGVSMVLAHEVGHLLGKPKLDGGVTCEGQADWFAASVALRTIWFGEEYFERLPKAIDQLELLYSYLKLAKKSDATLDITPAPEDLAGQPYPSNRCRINTYETAMTSPTAPKCSQCYPVEAEEEDEDQEDDLQLSTGDAKSAGARDRQRRKKALPSAGDETDLLAKISGARDRQRRKKRSLADEENLDIADGSDQFEERDEEDEAPEPSAKISGARDRQRRKKMRLSDVEEAELLAKISGARDRQRRKKRSLADEDDFDIADGSDQFEEGDEEDEALEPNAKISGARDRQRRKKMRLSDVAEAELLAKISGARDRQRRKKRSLADEENLYIADGSDQFEEGDEEDEALEPNAKISGARDRQRRKKMRLSDVAEAELLAKISGARDRQRRKKRSLVNEDDGGPSLLTALIHELMELVGQDYLAKIGGARDRQAKKKK
;
A
#
# COMPACT_ATOMS: atom_id res chain seq x y z
N MET A 1 -16.69 -2.14 3.25
CA MET A 1 -17.25 -1.01 4.01
C MET A 1 -16.35 0.18 3.77
N ALA A 2 -16.88 1.31 3.31
CA ALA A 2 -16.07 2.52 3.23
C ALA A 2 -15.82 3.00 4.67
N VAL A 3 -14.56 3.17 5.04
CA VAL A 3 -14.20 3.84 6.29
C VAL A 3 -14.40 5.33 6.04
N GLY A 4 -15.33 5.95 6.77
CA GLY A 4 -15.58 7.39 6.67
C GLY A 4 -14.89 8.16 7.79
N TYR A 5 -14.87 9.48 7.68
CA TYR A 5 -14.50 10.35 8.80
C TYR A 5 -15.48 10.16 9.98
N CYS A 6 -14.99 10.14 11.23
CA CYS A 6 -15.84 9.91 12.41
C CYS A 6 -16.84 11.04 12.69
N GLY A 7 -16.70 12.15 11.97
CA GLY A 7 -17.51 13.34 12.16
C GLY A 7 -16.99 14.20 13.30
N ASP A 8 -17.31 15.49 13.20
CA ASP A 8 -16.84 16.53 14.09
C ASP A 8 -17.19 16.23 15.56
N GLY A 9 -18.39 15.67 15.78
CA GLY A 9 -18.90 15.36 17.12
C GLY A 9 -18.05 14.34 17.89
N PHE A 10 -17.21 13.56 17.20
CA PHE A 10 -16.29 12.62 17.83
C PHE A 10 -14.84 13.10 17.78
N CYS A 11 -14.34 13.51 16.60
CA CYS A 11 -12.92 13.81 16.47
C CYS A 11 -12.45 15.06 17.24
N ILE A 12 -13.30 16.07 17.45
CA ILE A 12 -12.88 17.26 18.22
C ILE A 12 -12.80 17.01 19.71
N PRO A 13 -13.89 16.58 20.39
CA PRO A 13 -13.85 16.47 21.84
C PRO A 13 -12.75 15.49 22.29
N GLU A 14 -12.47 14.49 21.46
CA GLU A 14 -11.46 13.47 21.71
C GLU A 14 -10.07 13.83 21.16
N LYS A 15 -9.85 15.00 20.54
CA LYS A 15 -8.58 15.31 19.86
C LYS A 15 -7.37 15.06 20.73
N LYS A 16 -7.37 15.56 21.96
CA LYS A 16 -6.27 15.34 22.90
C LYS A 16 -6.02 13.86 23.17
N ASN A 17 -7.07 13.04 23.24
CA ASN A 17 -6.96 11.59 23.43
C ASN A 17 -6.51 10.88 22.14
N ILE A 18 -6.96 11.36 20.98
CA ILE A 18 -6.53 10.90 19.66
C ILE A 18 -5.02 11.14 19.50
N ASP A 19 -4.52 12.29 19.93
CA ASP A 19 -3.10 12.63 19.86
C ASP A 19 -2.24 11.79 20.76
N VAL A 20 -2.69 11.58 22.00
CA VAL A 20 -2.05 10.63 22.92
C VAL A 20 -2.03 9.24 22.30
N THR A 21 -3.15 8.80 21.71
CA THR A 21 -3.25 7.49 21.05
C THR A 21 -2.30 7.41 19.85
N CYS A 22 -2.25 8.45 19.01
CA CYS A 22 -1.36 8.53 17.86
C CYS A 22 0.10 8.41 18.30
N HIS A 23 0.49 9.15 19.35
CA HIS A 23 1.82 9.10 19.93
C HIS A 23 2.14 7.73 20.55
N ASP A 24 1.22 7.15 21.32
CA ASP A 24 1.40 5.86 21.98
C ASP A 24 1.49 4.69 21.00
N LEU A 25 0.78 4.79 19.86
CA LEU A 25 0.89 3.86 18.75
C LEU A 25 2.12 4.08 17.89
N GLY A 26 2.92 5.13 18.14
CA GLY A 26 4.07 5.49 17.33
C GLY A 26 3.71 5.85 15.89
N LYS A 27 2.49 6.36 15.67
CA LYS A 27 2.01 6.72 14.35
C LYS A 27 2.67 8.02 13.88
N GLU A 28 3.05 8.04 12.61
CA GLU A 28 3.56 9.22 11.92
C GLU A 28 2.44 10.26 11.69
N ALA A 29 2.82 11.49 11.34
CA ALA A 29 1.84 12.54 11.06
C ALA A 29 0.94 12.17 9.87
N GLY A 30 -0.31 12.64 9.87
CA GLY A 30 -1.27 12.38 8.79
C GLY A 30 -1.81 10.94 8.74
N LYS A 31 -1.27 10.00 9.51
CA LYS A 31 -1.81 8.64 9.65
C LYS A 31 -3.21 8.66 10.26
N TRP A 32 -4.11 7.87 9.71
CA TRP A 32 -5.49 7.81 10.19
C TRP A 32 -5.56 6.98 11.47
N ILE A 33 -6.15 7.57 12.52
CA ILE A 33 -6.48 6.82 13.73
C ILE A 33 -7.92 6.33 13.62
N MET A 34 -8.06 5.02 13.69
CA MET A 34 -9.30 4.30 13.44
C MET A 34 -10.10 4.13 14.73
N TYR A 35 -11.38 4.47 14.69
CA TYR A 35 -12.32 4.33 15.79
C TYR A 35 -13.59 3.60 15.35
N GLN A 36 -14.37 3.13 16.33
CA GLN A 36 -15.72 2.66 16.10
C GLN A 36 -16.71 3.58 16.82
N VAL A 37 -17.51 4.30 16.05
CA VAL A 37 -18.51 5.26 16.55
C VAL A 37 -19.87 4.79 16.05
N ASN A 38 -20.81 4.55 16.97
CA ASN A 38 -22.16 4.05 16.66
C ASN A 38 -22.15 2.77 15.80
N GLY A 39 -21.24 1.85 16.11
CA GLY A 39 -21.08 0.58 15.38
C GLY A 39 -20.40 0.71 14.02
N LYS A 40 -20.11 1.92 13.54
CA LYS A 40 -19.42 2.16 12.26
C LYS A 40 -17.94 2.44 12.49
N THR A 41 -17.09 1.82 11.69
CA THR A 41 -15.66 2.12 11.66
C THR A 41 -15.44 3.44 10.93
N CYS A 42 -14.66 4.31 11.54
CA CYS A 42 -14.37 5.63 11.02
C CYS A 42 -12.93 6.08 11.37
N TYR A 43 -12.47 7.20 10.83
CA TYR A 43 -11.15 7.77 11.13
C TYR A 43 -11.21 9.24 11.56
N CYS A 44 -10.18 9.67 12.27
CA CYS A 44 -9.85 11.09 12.47
C CYS A 44 -8.55 11.44 11.74
N VAL A 45 -8.46 12.67 11.24
CA VAL A 45 -7.32 13.21 10.48
C VAL A 45 -6.59 14.26 11.32
N CYS A 46 -5.29 14.39 11.11
CA CYS A 46 -4.49 15.48 11.63
C CYS A 46 -3.80 16.22 10.46
N SER A 47 -4.15 17.49 10.26
CA SER A 47 -3.48 18.36 9.29
C SER A 47 -2.29 19.04 9.97
N CYS A 48 -1.09 18.82 9.45
CA CYS A 48 0.13 19.29 10.10
C CYS A 48 1.06 20.07 9.16
N LEU A 49 1.82 20.97 9.78
CA LEU A 49 2.90 21.76 9.22
C LEU A 49 4.25 21.10 9.50
N GLY A 50 5.14 21.02 8.51
CA GLY A 50 6.51 20.55 8.74
C GLY A 50 7.28 21.47 9.70
N ASN A 51 8.24 20.90 10.43
CA ASN A 51 9.07 21.62 11.40
C ASN A 51 9.74 22.89 10.82
N GLY A 52 9.92 23.91 11.65
CA GLY A 52 10.40 25.24 11.24
C GLY A 52 9.33 26.12 10.61
N THR A 53 8.06 25.73 10.73
CA THR A 53 6.85 26.54 10.56
C THR A 53 6.97 28.04 10.81
N LEU A 54 7.29 28.92 9.87
CA LEU A 54 7.04 30.37 9.99
C LEU A 54 5.61 30.69 10.45
N VAL A 55 5.32 31.05 11.71
CA VAL A 55 3.97 31.53 12.13
C VAL A 55 4.03 33.00 12.54
N THR A 56 3.16 33.84 11.96
CA THR A 56 3.12 35.27 12.28
C THR A 56 2.40 35.53 13.61
N LEU A 57 3.12 36.11 14.56
CA LEU A 57 2.64 36.54 15.86
C LEU A 57 1.77 37.81 15.75
N ALA A 58 0.95 38.07 16.77
CA ALA A 58 0.06 39.23 16.82
C ALA A 58 0.78 40.59 16.63
N ASN A 59 2.03 40.70 17.08
CA ASN A 59 2.88 41.89 16.92
C ASN A 59 3.54 42.00 15.52
N GLY A 60 3.31 41.05 14.62
CA GLY A 60 3.88 40.99 13.28
C GLY A 60 5.25 40.31 13.17
N THR A 61 5.87 39.87 14.28
CA THR A 61 7.09 39.04 14.21
C THR A 61 6.75 37.60 13.87
N GLU A 62 7.74 36.82 13.44
CA GLU A 62 7.56 35.40 13.11
C GLU A 62 8.18 34.49 14.17
N LEU A 63 7.57 33.34 14.42
CA LEU A 63 8.03 32.32 15.36
C LEU A 63 7.91 30.94 14.71
N LYS A 64 8.88 30.05 14.93
CA LYS A 64 8.79 28.66 14.46
C LYS A 64 7.62 27.95 15.16
N VAL A 65 6.89 27.12 14.43
CA VAL A 65 5.70 26.42 14.94
C VAL A 65 6.00 25.57 16.18
N GLU A 66 7.19 24.94 16.22
CA GLU A 66 7.67 24.16 17.37
C GLU A 66 7.95 24.99 18.63
N ASP A 67 8.19 26.30 18.47
CA ASP A 67 8.52 27.22 19.56
C ASP A 67 7.27 27.91 20.13
N ILE A 68 6.09 27.63 19.58
CA ILE A 68 4.81 28.12 20.11
C ILE A 68 4.61 27.56 21.52
N ILE A 69 4.13 28.40 22.44
CA ILE A 69 3.78 27.99 23.79
C ILE A 69 2.27 28.08 23.95
N GLU A 70 1.64 26.92 24.14
CA GLU A 70 0.20 26.79 24.35
C GLU A 70 -0.31 27.79 25.41
N ARG A 71 -1.42 28.46 25.10
CA ARG A 71 -2.11 29.48 25.92
C ARG A 71 -1.30 30.73 26.24
N LYS A 72 -0.10 30.87 25.70
CA LYS A 72 0.78 32.04 25.91
C LYS A 72 1.10 32.78 24.63
N THR A 73 1.43 32.06 23.56
CA THR A 73 1.76 32.67 22.28
C THR A 73 0.50 33.23 21.62
N GLU A 74 0.56 34.50 21.22
CA GLU A 74 -0.49 35.19 20.49
C GLU A 74 -0.11 35.30 19.01
N VAL A 75 -0.97 34.75 18.15
CA VAL A 75 -0.82 34.74 16.69
C VAL A 75 -1.81 35.71 16.04
N LYS A 76 -1.50 36.13 14.81
CA LYS A 76 -2.49 36.79 13.96
C LYS A 76 -3.46 35.74 13.42
N ALA A 77 -4.74 35.93 13.70
CA ALA A 77 -5.79 35.08 13.14
C ALA A 77 -6.97 35.92 12.63
N ALA A 78 -7.62 35.47 11.56
CA ALA A 78 -8.71 36.17 10.88
C ALA A 78 -9.83 35.20 10.48
N GLY A 79 -10.92 35.75 9.95
CA GLY A 79 -11.86 35.02 9.09
C GLY A 79 -11.55 35.22 7.60
N LYS A 80 -12.46 34.78 6.72
CA LYS A 80 -12.34 34.87 5.25
C LYS A 80 -12.30 36.32 4.77
N ASP A 81 -12.81 37.24 5.59
CA ASP A 81 -12.74 38.70 5.39
C ASP A 81 -11.35 39.30 5.67
N LEU A 82 -10.39 38.49 6.14
CA LEU A 82 -9.00 38.87 6.46
C LEU A 82 -8.87 39.97 7.51
N LYS A 83 -9.84 40.12 8.40
CA LYS A 83 -9.69 41.03 9.55
C LYS A 83 -8.91 40.35 10.66
N PHE A 84 -7.58 40.48 10.62
CA PHE A 84 -6.69 39.88 11.59
C PHE A 84 -6.83 40.49 12.99
N ILE A 85 -6.97 39.62 13.98
CA ILE A 85 -7.02 39.91 15.41
C ILE A 85 -5.94 39.11 16.14
N SER A 86 -5.58 39.55 17.36
CA SER A 86 -4.72 38.77 18.24
C SER A 86 -5.52 37.60 18.83
N LYS A 87 -5.01 36.38 18.67
CA LYS A 87 -5.57 35.16 19.27
C LYS A 87 -4.47 34.34 19.92
N LYS A 88 -4.74 33.86 21.13
CA LYS A 88 -3.85 32.89 21.79
C LYS A 88 -4.01 31.53 21.14
N VAL A 89 -2.90 30.82 20.97
CA VAL A 89 -2.93 29.41 20.58
C VAL A 89 -3.51 28.60 21.74
N GLU A 90 -4.62 27.90 21.52
CA GLU A 90 -5.30 27.09 22.54
C GLU A 90 -4.66 25.70 22.68
N THR A 91 -4.30 25.07 21.56
CA THR A 91 -3.68 23.74 21.54
C THR A 91 -2.49 23.71 20.58
N LEU A 92 -1.45 22.96 20.93
CA LEU A 92 -0.28 22.70 20.08
C LEU A 92 0.14 21.24 20.28
N VAL A 93 0.31 20.52 19.18
CA VAL A 93 0.75 19.12 19.19
C VAL A 93 1.83 18.93 18.14
N GLY A 94 2.85 18.15 18.49
CA GLY A 94 3.98 17.84 17.62
C GLY A 94 4.24 16.35 17.58
N THR A 95 4.73 15.86 16.44
CA THR A 95 5.12 14.45 16.28
C THR A 95 6.58 14.22 16.63
N ASN A 96 6.91 12.96 16.91
CA ASN A 96 8.29 12.52 16.90
C ASN A 96 8.87 12.66 15.49
N ARG A 97 10.20 12.77 15.41
CA ARG A 97 10.89 12.81 14.12
C ARG A 97 10.78 11.43 13.47
N GLY A 98 10.25 11.38 12.26
CA GLY A 98 10.03 10.15 11.50
C GLY A 98 9.98 10.41 10.00
N GLU A 99 9.84 9.35 9.22
CA GLU A 99 9.32 9.50 7.86
C GLU A 99 7.82 9.82 7.97
N THR A 100 7.27 10.45 6.96
CA THR A 100 5.82 10.59 6.81
C THR A 100 5.56 10.58 5.33
N LYS A 101 4.86 9.54 4.86
CA LYS A 101 4.48 9.40 3.45
C LYS A 101 3.30 10.30 3.15
N ASN A 102 3.00 10.49 1.86
CA ASN A 102 1.85 11.30 1.42
C ASN A 102 1.88 12.73 1.96
N THR A 103 3.03 13.39 1.80
CA THR A 103 3.22 14.81 2.12
C THR A 103 3.33 15.63 0.85
N ILE A 104 3.03 16.92 0.96
CA ILE A 104 3.11 17.87 -0.15
C ILE A 104 4.23 18.85 0.13
N TYR A 105 5.19 18.89 -0.79
CA TYR A 105 6.18 19.95 -0.89
C TYR A 105 5.64 21.07 -1.78
N LEU A 106 5.68 22.29 -1.27
CA LEU A 106 5.25 23.51 -1.92
C LEU A 106 6.43 24.48 -2.03
N LYS A 107 6.58 25.08 -3.21
CA LYS A 107 7.48 26.20 -3.42
C LYS A 107 6.70 27.37 -4.02
N TYR A 108 6.79 28.53 -3.39
CA TYR A 108 6.10 29.73 -3.84
C TYR A 108 6.91 30.98 -3.51
N ARG A 109 6.56 32.09 -4.16
CA ARG A 109 7.27 33.36 -4.03
C ARG A 109 6.41 34.37 -3.28
N LYS A 110 6.91 34.86 -2.14
CA LYS A 110 6.34 35.99 -1.40
C LYS A 110 6.43 37.26 -2.25
N ARG A 111 5.66 38.29 -1.89
CA ARG A 111 5.59 39.57 -2.64
C ARG A 111 6.91 40.33 -2.69
N ASP A 112 7.73 40.19 -1.65
CA ASP A 112 9.08 40.74 -1.56
C ASP A 112 10.10 40.01 -2.47
N GLY A 113 9.67 38.95 -3.15
CA GLY A 113 10.51 38.12 -4.02
C GLY A 113 11.16 36.95 -3.29
N THR A 114 10.99 36.83 -1.98
CA THR A 114 11.54 35.75 -1.16
C THR A 114 10.90 34.42 -1.55
N MET A 115 11.74 33.43 -1.83
CA MET A 115 11.31 32.06 -2.09
C MET A 115 11.06 31.34 -0.78
N VAL A 116 9.91 30.69 -0.68
CA VAL A 116 9.54 29.84 0.44
C VAL A 116 9.42 28.41 -0.05
N GLU A 117 9.94 27.49 0.75
CA GLU A 117 9.80 26.06 0.54
C GLU A 117 9.17 25.44 1.78
N ARG A 118 8.13 24.63 1.60
CA ARG A 118 7.36 24.10 2.71
C ARG A 118 6.91 22.67 2.47
N VAL A 119 6.80 21.92 3.55
CA VAL A 119 6.17 20.60 3.55
C VAL A 119 5.00 20.61 4.52
N VAL A 120 3.88 20.07 4.07
CA VAL A 120 2.63 19.93 4.82
C VAL A 120 2.01 18.56 4.53
N THR A 121 1.07 18.12 5.38
CA THR A 121 0.22 16.97 5.06
C THR A 121 -0.76 17.31 3.93
N MET A 122 -1.29 16.32 3.22
CA MET A 122 -2.20 16.55 2.07
C MET A 122 -3.48 17.29 2.42
N ASP A 123 -3.97 17.14 3.64
CA ASP A 123 -5.20 17.75 4.12
C ASP A 123 -5.00 19.19 4.62
N HIS A 124 -3.77 19.71 4.65
CA HIS A 124 -3.51 21.03 5.21
C HIS A 124 -4.24 22.16 4.43
N PRO A 125 -5.09 22.95 5.08
CA PRO A 125 -5.95 23.93 4.41
C PRO A 125 -5.21 25.22 4.03
N PHE A 126 -5.26 25.56 2.74
CA PHE A 126 -4.86 26.86 2.21
C PHE A 126 -6.08 27.68 1.80
N LEU A 127 -6.04 28.99 2.08
CA LEU A 127 -7.03 29.93 1.58
C LEU A 127 -6.56 30.51 0.23
N LEU A 128 -7.39 30.36 -0.80
CA LEU A 128 -7.12 30.88 -2.14
C LEU A 128 -7.61 32.32 -2.31
N ALA A 129 -7.19 32.96 -3.41
CA ALA A 129 -7.56 34.34 -3.77
C ALA A 129 -9.07 34.56 -3.95
N ASP A 130 -9.80 33.52 -4.31
CA ASP A 130 -11.27 33.51 -4.39
C ASP A 130 -11.95 33.22 -3.04
N LYS A 131 -11.17 33.17 -1.95
CA LYS A 131 -11.61 32.88 -0.57
C LYS A 131 -12.12 31.46 -0.34
N LYS A 132 -11.83 30.53 -1.25
CA LYS A 132 -12.10 29.11 -1.04
C LYS A 132 -10.95 28.44 -0.29
N LEU A 133 -11.31 27.48 0.57
CA LEU A 133 -10.36 26.59 1.22
C LEU A 133 -10.06 25.40 0.33
N VAL A 134 -8.80 24.96 0.35
CA VAL A 134 -8.30 23.83 -0.44
C VAL A 134 -7.22 23.11 0.35
N GLY A 135 -7.28 21.78 0.41
CA GLY A 135 -6.22 20.98 0.99
C GLY A 135 -4.99 20.95 0.09
N ALA A 136 -3.80 20.87 0.69
CA ALA A 136 -2.54 20.81 -0.05
C ALA A 136 -2.52 19.76 -1.17
N GLY A 137 -3.15 18.60 -0.95
CA GLY A 137 -3.28 17.48 -1.87
C GLY A 137 -4.22 17.72 -3.05
N ALA A 138 -4.98 18.82 -3.07
CA ALA A 138 -5.84 19.22 -4.18
C ALA A 138 -5.39 20.54 -4.86
N LEU A 139 -4.27 21.13 -4.41
CA LEU A 139 -3.71 22.34 -5.01
C LEU A 139 -3.27 22.11 -6.46
N GLN A 140 -3.43 23.13 -7.28
CA GLN A 140 -3.01 23.20 -8.68
C GLN A 140 -1.98 24.32 -8.85
N LEU A 141 -1.10 24.24 -9.85
CA LEU A 141 -0.11 25.31 -10.11
C LEU A 141 -0.75 26.64 -10.52
N LYS A 142 -1.97 26.59 -11.09
CA LYS A 142 -2.76 27.78 -11.43
C LYS A 142 -3.38 28.47 -10.21
N ASP A 143 -3.44 27.79 -9.07
CA ASP A 143 -4.05 28.34 -7.87
C ASP A 143 -3.21 29.50 -7.34
N ARG A 144 -3.91 30.44 -6.70
CA ARG A 144 -3.31 31.64 -6.13
C ARG A 144 -3.58 31.62 -4.64
N LEU A 145 -2.55 31.36 -3.85
CA LEU A 145 -2.59 31.53 -2.39
C LEU A 145 -2.80 33.02 -2.08
N ILE A 146 -3.06 33.39 -0.84
CA ILE A 146 -3.11 34.81 -0.45
C ILE A 146 -2.22 35.12 0.72
N ASP A 147 -1.67 36.34 0.72
CA ASP A 147 -1.00 36.93 1.87
C ASP A 147 -1.99 37.55 2.87
N GLU A 148 -1.44 38.09 3.97
CA GLU A 148 -2.19 38.81 5.01
C GLU A 148 -3.07 39.94 4.45
N GLN A 149 -2.65 40.62 3.38
CA GLN A 149 -3.40 41.73 2.79
C GLN A 149 -4.37 41.26 1.68
N GLY A 150 -4.47 39.94 1.46
CA GLY A 150 -5.32 39.36 0.43
C GLY A 150 -4.73 39.45 -0.99
N ASN A 151 -3.45 39.80 -1.14
CA ASN A 151 -2.82 39.78 -2.45
C ASN A 151 -2.53 38.34 -2.87
N PRO A 152 -2.68 38.01 -4.17
CA PRO A 152 -2.43 36.67 -4.66
C PRO A 152 -0.92 36.33 -4.68
N ILE A 153 -0.56 35.17 -4.15
CA ILE A 153 0.76 34.54 -4.20
C ILE A 153 0.72 33.38 -5.21
N THR A 154 1.73 33.32 -6.08
CA THR A 154 1.82 32.28 -7.13
C THR A 154 2.57 31.07 -6.61
N ILE A 155 2.02 29.87 -6.85
CA ILE A 155 2.71 28.62 -6.58
C ILE A 155 3.65 28.32 -7.74
N GLU A 156 4.94 28.11 -7.45
CA GLU A 156 5.95 27.76 -8.46
C GLU A 156 6.12 26.25 -8.60
N THR A 157 5.96 25.51 -7.51
CA THR A 157 6.17 24.05 -7.51
C THR A 157 5.26 23.38 -6.49
N ILE A 158 4.68 22.26 -6.89
CA ILE A 158 4.00 21.31 -6.03
C ILE A 158 4.63 19.94 -6.30
N ARG A 159 5.01 19.22 -5.25
CA ARG A 159 5.48 17.84 -5.33
C ARG A 159 4.80 17.01 -4.25
N TRP A 160 4.57 15.75 -4.57
CA TRP A 160 4.05 14.74 -3.66
C TRP A 160 5.17 13.75 -3.35
N GLY A 161 5.24 13.25 -2.11
CA GLY A 161 6.29 12.35 -1.68
C GLY A 161 6.31 12.12 -0.17
N SER A 162 7.46 11.69 0.35
CA SER A 162 7.68 11.48 1.79
C SER A 162 8.50 12.61 2.39
N TYR A 163 8.32 12.86 3.68
CA TYR A 163 9.14 13.82 4.44
C TYR A 163 9.74 13.17 5.67
N ILE A 164 11.06 13.30 5.83
CA ILE A 164 11.78 12.86 7.02
C ILE A 164 12.00 14.07 7.92
N GLY A 165 11.16 14.22 8.95
CA GLY A 165 11.17 15.36 9.84
C GLY A 165 10.13 15.25 10.95
N GLN A 166 9.76 16.39 11.53
CA GLN A 166 8.66 16.49 12.49
C GLN A 166 7.53 17.30 11.89
N PHE A 167 6.32 17.04 12.37
CA PHE A 167 5.13 17.77 12.02
C PHE A 167 4.49 18.37 13.27
N TRP A 168 3.88 19.53 13.10
CA TRP A 168 3.21 20.28 14.15
C TRP A 168 1.86 20.75 13.68
N GLU A 169 0.90 20.74 14.58
CA GLU A 169 -0.42 21.31 14.38
C GLU A 169 -0.77 22.17 15.58
N PHE A 170 -1.54 23.21 15.33
CA PHE A 170 -2.04 24.06 16.40
C PHE A 170 -3.44 24.58 16.07
N ALA A 171 -4.17 24.96 17.10
CA ALA A 171 -5.47 25.60 16.98
C ALA A 171 -5.50 26.87 17.83
N THR A 172 -6.09 27.92 17.30
CA THR A 172 -6.41 29.14 18.06
C THR A 172 -7.68 28.97 18.89
N SER A 173 -8.55 28.04 18.46
CA SER A 173 -9.62 27.47 19.26
C SER A 173 -9.95 26.06 18.80
N VAL A 174 -10.39 25.20 19.72
CA VAL A 174 -10.93 23.87 19.37
C VAL A 174 -12.44 23.88 19.09
N GLU A 175 -13.11 25.03 19.27
CA GLU A 175 -14.54 25.15 18.98
C GLU A 175 -14.82 25.14 17.47
N LYS A 176 -16.06 24.82 17.12
CA LYS A 176 -16.53 24.87 15.73
C LYS A 176 -16.42 26.30 15.19
N PRO A 177 -15.66 26.55 14.10
CA PRO A 177 -15.60 27.85 13.45
C PRO A 177 -16.99 28.29 12.99
N ASN A 178 -17.23 29.60 12.99
CA ASN A 178 -18.39 30.16 12.29
C ASN A 178 -18.17 30.10 10.77
N ALA A 179 -19.19 30.43 9.96
CA ALA A 179 -19.09 30.35 8.50
C ALA A 179 -17.98 31.24 7.88
N ASN A 180 -17.61 32.34 8.56
CA ASN A 180 -16.51 33.21 8.16
C ASN A 180 -15.14 32.71 8.66
N LEU A 181 -15.09 31.67 9.48
CA LEU A 181 -13.86 31.14 10.11
C LEU A 181 -13.18 32.15 11.02
N ASP A 182 -13.94 33.01 11.70
CA ASP A 182 -13.37 34.09 12.50
C ASP A 182 -12.37 33.60 13.54
N GLY A 183 -11.13 34.03 13.38
CA GLY A 183 -10.05 33.69 14.29
C GLY A 183 -9.38 32.34 14.01
N HIS A 184 -9.75 31.62 12.96
CA HIS A 184 -9.20 30.29 12.62
C HIS A 184 -8.29 30.29 11.38
N LEU A 185 -8.23 31.39 10.63
CA LEU A 185 -7.29 31.55 9.53
C LEU A 185 -6.04 32.28 10.00
N VAL A 186 -4.91 31.59 9.97
CA VAL A 186 -3.62 32.06 10.49
C VAL A 186 -2.65 32.36 9.35
N ILE A 187 -1.57 33.06 9.64
CA ILE A 187 -0.51 33.31 8.66
C ILE A 187 0.64 32.35 8.94
N THR A 188 0.85 31.44 8.00
CA THR A 188 2.01 30.55 7.99
C THR A 188 2.89 30.92 6.81
N GLU A 189 4.12 31.35 7.04
CA GLU A 189 5.10 31.66 6.01
C GLU A 189 4.60 32.68 4.98
N GLY A 190 3.93 33.70 5.49
CA GLY A 190 3.37 34.80 4.70
C GLY A 190 2.16 34.45 3.83
N VAL A 191 1.59 33.23 3.95
CA VAL A 191 0.32 32.87 3.32
C VAL A 191 -0.75 32.55 4.37
N VAL A 192 -2.01 32.74 4.01
CA VAL A 192 -3.16 32.44 4.88
C VAL A 192 -3.56 30.97 4.77
N THR A 193 -3.52 30.28 5.90
CA THR A 193 -3.88 28.86 6.06
C THR A 193 -4.92 28.69 7.16
N GLY A 194 -5.59 27.54 7.18
CA GLY A 194 -6.46 27.18 8.30
C GLY A 194 -5.67 26.53 9.43
N ASP A 195 -6.08 26.81 10.67
CA ASP A 195 -5.60 26.06 11.83
C ASP A 195 -6.25 24.67 11.91
N TYR A 196 -5.92 23.90 12.95
CA TYR A 196 -6.43 22.54 13.11
C TYR A 196 -7.97 22.48 13.10
N ALA A 197 -8.69 23.43 13.72
CA ALA A 197 -10.15 23.39 13.74
C ALA A 197 -10.74 23.56 12.33
N VAL A 198 -10.12 24.37 11.46
CA VAL A 198 -10.53 24.45 10.04
C VAL A 198 -10.44 23.08 9.39
N SER A 199 -9.36 22.34 9.61
CA SER A 199 -9.14 21.04 8.95
C SER A 199 -10.16 19.97 9.31
N VAL A 200 -10.86 20.17 10.42
CA VAL A 200 -11.77 19.21 11.00
C VAL A 200 -13.22 19.59 10.70
N TYR A 201 -13.57 20.87 10.87
CA TYR A 201 -14.95 21.34 10.76
C TYR A 201 -15.35 21.82 9.37
N GLU A 202 -14.38 22.22 8.55
CA GLU A 202 -14.67 22.74 7.22
C GLU A 202 -14.50 21.66 6.16
N ASN A 203 -15.53 21.51 5.34
CA ASN A 203 -15.53 20.54 4.27
C ASN A 203 -14.93 21.15 3.00
N TYR A 204 -13.61 21.12 2.83
CA TYR A 204 -12.92 21.58 1.61
C TYR A 204 -12.33 20.40 0.82
N PRO A 205 -12.07 20.53 -0.49
CA PRO A 205 -11.50 19.42 -1.25
C PRO A 205 -10.09 19.11 -0.73
N THR A 206 -9.91 17.92 -0.15
CA THR A 206 -8.60 17.35 0.17
C THR A 206 -8.16 16.31 -0.85
N ASP A 207 -9.13 15.69 -1.54
CA ASP A 207 -8.92 14.78 -2.65
C ASP A 207 -9.97 14.91 -3.76
N ALA A 208 -9.80 14.13 -4.84
CA ALA A 208 -10.66 14.18 -6.02
C ALA A 208 -12.09 13.66 -5.75
N ILE A 209 -12.27 12.72 -4.81
CA ILE A 209 -13.60 12.19 -4.47
C ILE A 209 -14.40 13.27 -3.74
N GLU A 210 -13.75 13.96 -2.79
CA GLU A 210 -14.37 15.10 -2.11
C GLU A 210 -14.62 16.27 -3.07
N ALA A 211 -13.70 16.55 -3.99
CA ALA A 211 -13.85 17.59 -5.00
C ALA A 211 -15.04 17.31 -5.94
N GLU A 212 -15.17 16.06 -6.43
CA GLU A 212 -16.28 15.62 -7.27
C GLU A 212 -17.62 15.71 -6.53
N SER A 213 -17.68 15.25 -5.27
CA SER A 213 -18.90 15.34 -4.45
C SER A 213 -19.38 16.77 -4.20
N LYS A 214 -18.50 17.76 -4.39
CA LYS A 214 -18.75 19.19 -4.17
C LYS A 214 -18.96 19.99 -5.45
N GLY A 215 -19.03 19.32 -6.60
CA GLY A 215 -19.18 19.98 -7.90
C GLY A 215 -17.95 20.76 -8.36
N ASP A 216 -16.79 20.50 -7.75
CA ASP A 216 -15.47 20.99 -8.19
C ASP A 216 -14.73 19.85 -8.92
N GLU A 217 -15.41 19.24 -9.90
CA GLU A 217 -14.97 18.05 -10.66
C GLU A 217 -13.63 18.26 -11.41
N ASP A 218 -13.03 19.44 -11.34
CA ASP A 218 -11.85 19.84 -12.10
C ASP A 218 -10.55 19.88 -11.26
N ARG A 219 -10.52 19.23 -10.08
CA ARG A 219 -9.36 19.30 -9.16
C ARG A 219 -8.82 17.91 -8.82
N PRO A 220 -8.02 17.33 -9.71
CA PRO A 220 -7.41 16.03 -9.46
C PRO A 220 -6.41 16.11 -8.29
N VAL A 221 -6.21 14.99 -7.59
CA VAL A 221 -5.26 14.88 -6.47
C VAL A 221 -3.83 15.07 -6.97
N VAL A 222 -3.01 15.82 -6.24
CA VAL A 222 -1.57 15.97 -6.53
C VAL A 222 -0.93 14.59 -6.68
N GLY A 223 -0.21 14.40 -7.78
CA GLY A 223 0.46 13.13 -8.10
C GLY A 223 -0.39 12.12 -8.88
N SER A 224 -1.70 12.33 -9.00
CA SER A 224 -2.51 11.55 -9.94
C SER A 224 -2.12 11.84 -11.39
N SER A 225 -2.37 10.89 -12.30
CA SER A 225 -2.11 11.05 -13.73
C SER A 225 -2.84 12.27 -14.32
N ASP A 226 -4.10 12.49 -13.93
CA ASP A 226 -4.88 13.67 -14.35
C ASP A 226 -4.30 14.98 -13.82
N TRP A 227 -3.73 14.99 -12.61
CA TRP A 227 -3.06 16.17 -12.07
C TRP A 227 -1.76 16.47 -12.80
N LEU A 228 -0.94 15.43 -13.04
CA LEU A 228 0.30 15.56 -13.79
C LEU A 228 0.02 16.14 -15.17
N GLU A 229 -0.91 15.57 -15.94
CA GLU A 229 -1.26 16.08 -17.28
C GLU A 229 -1.67 17.57 -17.32
N ARG A 230 -2.25 18.09 -16.23
CA ARG A 230 -2.69 19.50 -16.13
C ARG A 230 -1.62 20.44 -15.59
N ASN A 231 -0.67 19.92 -14.82
CA ASN A 231 0.31 20.69 -14.06
C ASN A 231 1.77 20.40 -14.49
N VAL A 232 1.98 19.73 -15.63
CA VAL A 232 3.31 19.65 -16.25
C VAL A 232 3.69 21.02 -16.82
N SER A 233 4.37 21.85 -16.03
CA SER A 233 5.44 22.71 -16.55
C SER A 233 6.66 21.85 -16.85
N GLU A 234 7.58 22.28 -17.72
CA GLU A 234 8.82 21.61 -18.16
C GLU A 234 9.75 21.16 -17.00
N HIS A 235 9.31 20.22 -16.16
CA HIS A 235 9.99 19.78 -14.95
C HIS A 235 10.68 18.46 -15.20
N ASN A 236 11.93 18.56 -15.68
CA ASN A 236 12.83 17.44 -15.92
C ASN A 236 13.86 17.20 -14.81
N GLU A 237 13.83 17.87 -13.65
CA GLU A 237 15.10 18.01 -12.91
C GLU A 237 15.17 17.63 -11.42
N LEU A 238 14.14 17.12 -10.74
CA LEU A 238 14.34 16.73 -9.33
C LEU A 238 13.60 15.46 -8.94
N ASP A 239 14.12 14.31 -9.41
CA ASP A 239 13.87 12.99 -8.82
C ASP A 239 14.75 12.76 -7.57
N ALA A 240 15.54 13.76 -7.16
CA ALA A 240 16.41 13.70 -6.00
C ALA A 240 15.71 14.18 -4.72
N ALA A 241 16.17 13.66 -3.59
CA ALA A 241 15.80 14.18 -2.28
C ALA A 241 16.16 15.66 -2.15
N ILE A 242 15.25 16.44 -1.56
CA ILE A 242 15.38 17.88 -1.31
C ILE A 242 15.72 18.06 0.16
N GLU A 243 16.95 18.50 0.44
CA GLU A 243 17.36 18.88 1.79
C GLU A 243 16.70 20.21 2.17
N MET A 244 16.07 20.25 3.34
CA MET A 244 15.45 21.42 3.92
C MET A 244 16.11 21.74 5.27
N GLU A 245 15.95 22.97 5.78
CA GLU A 245 16.55 23.37 7.07
C GLU A 245 16.22 22.38 8.20
N HIS A 246 15.03 21.78 8.17
CA HIS A 246 14.49 20.95 9.25
C HIS A 246 14.07 19.54 8.85
N GLY A 247 14.51 19.07 7.68
CA GLY A 247 14.14 17.73 7.23
C GLY A 247 14.61 17.44 5.82
N ILE A 248 14.15 16.31 5.29
CA ILE A 248 14.46 15.89 3.93
C ILE A 248 13.14 15.50 3.28
N PHE A 249 12.79 16.14 2.17
CA PHE A 249 11.67 15.71 1.35
C PHE A 249 12.17 14.78 0.26
N ILE A 250 11.54 13.62 0.12
CA ILE A 250 11.84 12.61 -0.90
C ILE A 250 10.66 12.58 -1.87
N PRO A 251 10.81 13.11 -3.09
CA PRO A 251 9.73 13.08 -4.08
C PRO A 251 9.25 11.65 -4.37
N ALA A 252 7.97 11.49 -4.68
CA ALA A 252 7.36 10.22 -5.07
C ALA A 252 8.15 9.49 -6.19
N ALA A 253 8.67 10.25 -7.16
CA ALA A 253 9.47 9.73 -8.26
C ALA A 253 10.82 9.14 -7.82
N ALA A 254 11.32 9.44 -6.62
CA ALA A 254 12.56 8.88 -6.10
C ALA A 254 12.41 7.44 -5.60
N PHE A 255 11.18 6.93 -5.45
CA PHE A 255 10.88 5.60 -4.89
C PHE A 255 10.88 4.48 -5.94
N GLU A 256 11.66 4.60 -7.01
CA GLU A 256 11.71 3.58 -8.05
C GLU A 256 12.44 2.30 -7.58
N VAL A 257 11.75 1.18 -7.71
CA VAL A 257 12.33 -0.15 -7.53
C VAL A 257 12.60 -0.73 -8.92
N ALA A 258 13.87 -0.99 -9.22
CA ALA A 258 14.24 -1.65 -10.46
C ALA A 258 13.79 -3.12 -10.43
N ILE A 259 12.65 -3.41 -11.04
CA ILE A 259 12.13 -4.76 -11.18
C ILE A 259 12.93 -5.47 -12.28
N PRO A 260 13.63 -6.58 -11.98
CA PRO A 260 14.41 -7.27 -13.00
C PRO A 260 13.50 -7.99 -13.99
N VAL A 261 14.02 -8.20 -15.21
CA VAL A 261 13.29 -8.88 -16.30
C VAL A 261 12.89 -10.33 -15.99
N HIS A 262 13.52 -10.95 -14.99
CA HIS A 262 13.23 -12.31 -14.53
C HIS A 262 12.36 -12.34 -13.26
N ALA A 263 11.74 -11.22 -12.87
CA ALA A 263 10.78 -11.21 -11.77
C ALA A 263 9.46 -11.86 -12.19
N SER A 264 8.97 -12.80 -11.38
CA SER A 264 7.62 -13.36 -11.54
C SER A 264 6.61 -12.29 -11.16
N ALA A 265 5.47 -12.25 -11.85
CA ALA A 265 4.49 -11.20 -11.70
C ALA A 265 3.12 -11.79 -11.37
N PHE A 266 2.44 -11.23 -10.36
CA PHE A 266 1.12 -11.70 -9.92
C PHE A 266 0.08 -11.80 -11.03
N LEU A 267 0.13 -10.87 -12.00
CA LEU A 267 -0.73 -10.83 -13.18
C LEU A 267 0.13 -10.88 -14.45
N PRO A 268 -0.38 -11.51 -15.54
CA PRO A 268 0.20 -11.34 -16.86
C PRO A 268 0.24 -9.86 -17.24
N GLU A 269 1.31 -9.42 -17.88
CA GLU A 269 1.54 -8.01 -18.23
C GLU A 269 0.34 -7.35 -18.94
N ILE A 270 -0.31 -8.08 -19.85
CA ILE A 270 -1.50 -7.58 -20.55
C ILE A 270 -2.72 -7.43 -19.64
N GLN A 271 -2.92 -8.32 -18.66
CA GLN A 271 -4.01 -8.17 -17.68
C GLN A 271 -3.73 -7.00 -16.76
N ALA A 272 -2.49 -6.83 -16.29
CA ALA A 272 -2.05 -5.70 -15.49
C ALA A 272 -2.28 -4.37 -16.23
N ALA A 273 -1.91 -4.29 -17.51
CA ALA A 273 -2.12 -3.10 -18.34
C ALA A 273 -3.61 -2.76 -18.53
N ILE A 274 -4.45 -3.77 -18.83
CA ILE A 274 -5.90 -3.60 -18.94
C ILE A 274 -6.48 -3.09 -17.61
N LEU A 275 -6.12 -3.71 -16.48
CA LEU A 275 -6.60 -3.27 -15.18
C LEU A 275 -6.12 -1.85 -14.84
N GLY A 276 -4.90 -1.49 -15.21
CA GLY A 276 -4.39 -0.12 -15.07
C GLY A 276 -5.24 0.93 -15.77
N TRP A 277 -5.94 0.56 -16.86
CA TRP A 277 -6.83 1.47 -17.58
C TRP A 277 -8.29 1.42 -17.12
N TRP A 278 -8.78 0.25 -16.73
CA TRP A 278 -10.22 0.01 -16.54
C TRP A 278 -10.64 -0.20 -15.09
N ALA A 279 -9.74 -0.70 -14.23
CA ALA A 279 -10.07 -0.92 -12.84
C ALA A 279 -10.14 0.43 -12.12
N PRO A 280 -11.24 0.76 -11.43
CA PRO A 280 -11.30 1.95 -10.61
C PRO A 280 -10.28 1.82 -9.48
N LYS A 281 -9.52 2.89 -9.24
CA LYS A 281 -8.55 2.99 -8.15
C LYS A 281 -9.03 3.97 -7.09
N GLU A 282 -8.71 3.70 -5.84
CA GLU A 282 -8.75 4.66 -4.76
C GLU A 282 -7.70 5.76 -5.00
N PRO A 283 -7.92 6.98 -4.49
CA PRO A 283 -6.98 8.06 -4.67
C PRO A 283 -5.68 7.76 -3.93
N THR A 284 -4.60 8.34 -4.42
CA THR A 284 -3.28 8.28 -3.79
C THR A 284 -3.25 8.91 -2.39
N SER A 285 -4.24 9.74 -2.07
CA SER A 285 -4.46 10.32 -0.75
C SER A 285 -5.06 9.36 0.29
N ASN A 286 -5.50 8.16 -0.11
CA ASN A 286 -6.16 7.21 0.78
C ASN A 286 -5.18 6.60 1.79
N GLN A 287 -5.08 7.22 2.96
CA GLN A 287 -4.13 6.84 3.99
C GLN A 287 -4.46 5.49 4.65
N TYR A 288 -5.74 5.12 4.74
CA TYR A 288 -6.15 3.83 5.29
C TYR A 288 -5.56 2.66 4.51
N LEU A 289 -5.64 2.70 3.18
CA LEU A 289 -5.10 1.62 2.35
C LEU A 289 -3.56 1.58 2.38
N LEU A 290 -2.91 2.73 2.43
CA LEU A 290 -1.47 2.83 2.64
C LEU A 290 -1.07 2.14 3.96
N ASP A 291 -1.71 2.53 5.07
CA ASP A 291 -1.43 1.99 6.40
C ASP A 291 -1.76 0.50 6.50
N MET A 292 -2.79 0.04 5.82
CA MET A 292 -3.15 -1.38 5.75
C MET A 292 -2.06 -2.18 5.02
N CYS A 293 -1.51 -1.66 3.92
CA CYS A 293 -0.43 -2.33 3.18
C CYS A 293 0.86 -2.38 4.01
N GLU A 294 1.23 -1.28 4.66
CA GLU A 294 2.37 -1.25 5.60
C GLU A 294 2.16 -2.22 6.75
N TYR A 295 0.95 -2.26 7.33
CA TYR A 295 0.62 -3.22 8.38
C TYR A 295 0.85 -4.67 7.92
N LEU A 296 0.33 -5.03 6.76
CA LEU A 296 0.53 -6.36 6.19
C LEU A 296 2.01 -6.66 5.99
N ILE A 297 2.78 -5.73 5.45
CA ILE A 297 4.19 -5.97 5.16
C ILE A 297 5.01 -6.06 6.45
N GLU A 298 5.00 -5.01 7.27
CA GLU A 298 5.91 -4.85 8.41
C GLU A 298 5.52 -5.72 9.61
N PHE A 299 4.22 -5.93 9.83
CA PHE A 299 3.74 -6.61 11.05
C PHE A 299 3.16 -8.00 10.79
N VAL A 300 2.88 -8.37 9.55
CA VAL A 300 2.32 -9.69 9.21
C VAL A 300 3.28 -10.52 8.36
N PHE A 301 3.81 -10.01 7.26
CA PHE A 301 4.63 -10.80 6.34
C PHE A 301 6.10 -10.85 6.74
N GLU A 302 6.75 -9.71 6.99
CA GLU A 302 8.17 -9.65 7.38
C GLU A 302 8.50 -10.49 8.62
N PRO A 303 7.71 -10.47 9.71
CA PRO A 303 8.01 -11.30 10.88
C PRO A 303 7.89 -12.81 10.61
N HIS A 304 7.05 -13.22 9.66
CA HIS A 304 6.84 -14.61 9.29
C HIS A 304 7.80 -15.09 8.19
N TYR A 305 8.36 -14.17 7.40
CA TYR A 305 9.26 -14.43 6.28
C TYR A 305 10.50 -13.52 6.31
N PRO A 306 11.34 -13.60 7.36
CA PRO A 306 12.43 -12.65 7.58
C PRO A 306 13.55 -12.72 6.53
N ASP A 307 13.63 -13.82 5.76
CA ASP A 307 14.61 -14.00 4.68
C ASP A 307 14.17 -13.32 3.36
N ILE A 308 12.95 -12.80 3.30
CA ILE A 308 12.38 -12.10 2.14
C ILE A 308 12.39 -10.60 2.43
N LYS A 309 12.98 -9.83 1.51
CA LYS A 309 12.91 -8.37 1.54
C LYS A 309 11.62 -7.93 0.86
N PHE A 310 10.72 -7.34 1.63
CA PHE A 310 9.50 -6.74 1.08
C PHE A 310 9.78 -5.27 0.72
N ASN A 311 9.37 -4.90 -0.49
CA ASN A 311 9.45 -3.53 -0.98
C ASN A 311 8.03 -3.11 -1.35
N PHE A 312 7.66 -1.89 -1.01
CA PHE A 312 6.34 -1.35 -1.31
C PHE A 312 6.47 0.08 -1.76
N ASN A 313 5.93 0.35 -2.95
CA ASN A 313 5.89 1.69 -3.49
C ASN A 313 4.44 2.11 -3.69
N TRP A 314 3.92 2.86 -2.72
CA TRP A 314 2.60 3.48 -2.80
C TRP A 314 2.49 4.43 -4.01
N TYR A 315 3.58 5.04 -4.46
CA TYR A 315 3.57 6.01 -5.55
C TYR A 315 3.52 5.37 -6.94
N ASP A 316 3.84 4.07 -7.04
CA ASP A 316 3.77 3.34 -8.30
C ASP A 316 2.30 3.13 -8.72
N ASP A 317 1.99 3.43 -9.97
CA ASP A 317 0.65 3.26 -10.54
C ASP A 317 0.49 1.98 -11.38
N THR A 318 1.56 1.17 -11.51
CA THR A 318 1.48 -0.18 -12.08
C THR A 318 0.47 -1.03 -11.31
N VAL A 319 -0.21 -1.94 -12.01
CA VAL A 319 -1.21 -2.83 -11.42
C VAL A 319 -0.64 -4.24 -11.39
N ASN A 320 0.39 -4.44 -10.57
CA ASN A 320 0.97 -5.75 -10.39
C ASN A 320 1.69 -5.93 -9.05
N SER A 321 2.14 -7.14 -8.78
CA SER A 321 3.08 -7.44 -7.72
C SER A 321 4.15 -8.36 -8.32
N TYR A 322 5.34 -8.35 -7.73
CA TYR A 322 6.47 -9.08 -8.28
C TYR A 322 7.29 -9.78 -7.21
N SER A 323 7.92 -10.87 -7.61
CA SER A 323 8.90 -11.58 -6.78
C SER A 323 10.09 -12.07 -7.59
N TRP A 324 11.27 -12.00 -7.00
CA TRP A 324 12.48 -12.50 -7.62
C TRP A 324 13.55 -12.87 -6.59
N VAL A 325 14.49 -13.69 -7.03
CA VAL A 325 15.76 -13.88 -6.35
C VAL A 325 16.80 -13.00 -7.03
N ASP A 326 17.47 -12.15 -6.26
CA ASP A 326 18.59 -11.36 -6.74
C ASP A 326 19.73 -12.31 -7.13
N THR A 327 20.12 -12.30 -8.40
CA THR A 327 21.08 -13.27 -8.94
C THR A 327 22.50 -13.09 -8.43
N VAL A 328 22.81 -11.93 -7.83
CA VAL A 328 24.14 -11.61 -7.31
C VAL A 328 24.23 -11.93 -5.83
N THR A 329 23.22 -11.55 -5.06
CA THR A 329 23.22 -11.65 -3.59
C THR A 329 22.48 -12.87 -3.06
N GLY A 330 21.61 -13.48 -3.87
CA GLY A 330 20.68 -14.53 -3.44
C GLY A 330 19.50 -14.01 -2.60
N GLN A 331 19.41 -12.69 -2.38
CA GLN A 331 18.33 -12.09 -1.60
C GLN A 331 16.99 -12.30 -2.30
N GLN A 332 16.02 -12.84 -1.58
CA GLN A 332 14.64 -12.95 -2.04
C GLN A 332 13.95 -11.60 -1.88
N ASN A 333 13.22 -11.17 -2.90
CA ASN A 333 12.53 -9.89 -2.90
C ASN A 333 11.08 -10.07 -3.31
N VAL A 334 10.20 -9.33 -2.62
CA VAL A 334 8.80 -9.11 -3.01
C VAL A 334 8.62 -7.62 -3.23
N TYR A 335 7.86 -7.24 -4.25
CA TYR A 335 7.51 -5.86 -4.55
C TYR A 335 6.00 -5.73 -4.77
N LEU A 336 5.35 -4.91 -3.94
CA LEU A 336 3.95 -4.54 -4.11
C LEU A 336 3.86 -3.13 -4.72
N SER A 337 3.16 -3.00 -5.85
CA SER A 337 2.85 -1.69 -6.43
C SER A 337 1.62 -1.06 -5.77
N GLY A 338 1.64 0.27 -5.68
CA GLY A 338 0.50 1.04 -5.20
C GLY A 338 -0.73 0.92 -6.11
N GLY A 339 -0.55 0.83 -7.44
CA GLY A 339 -1.65 0.77 -8.38
C GLY A 339 -2.48 -0.50 -8.25
N LEU A 340 -1.87 -1.65 -7.89
CA LEU A 340 -2.61 -2.85 -7.51
C LEU A 340 -3.27 -2.70 -6.13
N ALA A 341 -2.53 -2.18 -5.14
CA ALA A 341 -3.00 -2.00 -3.78
C ALA A 341 -4.19 -1.02 -3.66
N ARG A 342 -4.34 -0.10 -4.62
CA ARG A 342 -5.42 0.89 -4.66
C ARG A 342 -6.66 0.45 -5.42
N ILE A 343 -6.73 -0.75 -6.01
CA ILE A 343 -7.95 -1.12 -6.76
C ILE A 343 -9.17 -1.11 -5.83
N LYS A 344 -10.26 -0.45 -6.25
CA LYS A 344 -11.46 -0.35 -5.43
C LYS A 344 -12.05 -1.74 -5.16
N GLY A 345 -12.26 -2.03 -3.88
CA GLY A 345 -12.72 -3.32 -3.38
C GLY A 345 -11.59 -4.34 -3.18
N PHE A 346 -10.35 -3.99 -3.47
CA PHE A 346 -9.16 -4.81 -3.20
C PHE A 346 -8.51 -4.33 -1.90
N VAL A 347 -8.85 -4.97 -0.78
CA VAL A 347 -8.48 -4.54 0.58
C VAL A 347 -7.60 -5.60 1.26
N ILE A 348 -7.60 -5.66 2.60
CA ILE A 348 -6.66 -6.48 3.38
C ILE A 348 -6.62 -7.95 2.95
N GLU A 349 -7.74 -8.60 2.64
CA GLU A 349 -7.74 -10.02 2.25
C GLU A 349 -7.16 -10.24 0.85
N GLY A 350 -7.52 -9.39 -0.13
CA GLY A 350 -6.98 -9.45 -1.49
C GLY A 350 -5.49 -9.13 -1.54
N VAL A 351 -5.04 -8.06 -0.87
CA VAL A 351 -3.62 -7.70 -0.79
C VAL A 351 -2.82 -8.77 -0.05
N SER A 352 -3.37 -9.36 1.02
CA SER A 352 -2.73 -10.50 1.71
C SER A 352 -2.55 -11.70 0.77
N MET A 353 -3.54 -12.00 -0.07
CA MET A 353 -3.44 -13.09 -1.03
C MET A 353 -2.36 -12.83 -2.08
N VAL A 354 -2.24 -11.59 -2.57
CA VAL A 354 -1.17 -11.19 -3.50
C VAL A 354 0.21 -11.38 -2.87
N LEU A 355 0.42 -10.84 -1.66
CA LEU A 355 1.68 -11.00 -0.95
C LEU A 355 2.00 -12.49 -0.68
N ALA A 356 0.99 -13.27 -0.28
CA ALA A 356 1.12 -14.72 -0.09
C ALA A 356 1.47 -15.47 -1.38
N HIS A 357 0.95 -15.03 -2.53
CA HIS A 357 1.30 -15.55 -3.84
C HIS A 357 2.76 -15.25 -4.20
N GLU A 358 3.24 -14.03 -3.97
CA GLU A 358 4.65 -13.69 -4.20
C GLU A 358 5.60 -14.48 -3.29
N VAL A 359 5.22 -14.68 -2.03
CA VAL A 359 5.93 -15.62 -1.13
C VAL A 359 5.87 -17.04 -1.69
N GLY A 360 4.74 -17.43 -2.30
CA GLY A 360 4.55 -18.69 -3.00
C GLY A 360 5.56 -18.90 -4.12
N HIS A 361 5.82 -17.90 -4.97
CA HIS A 361 6.87 -17.98 -5.98
C HIS A 361 8.23 -18.27 -5.35
N LEU A 362 8.57 -17.64 -4.23
CA LEU A 362 9.88 -17.72 -3.57
C LEU A 362 10.08 -18.95 -2.70
N LEU A 363 9.01 -19.54 -2.14
CA LEU A 363 9.11 -20.69 -1.22
C LEU A 363 8.42 -21.98 -1.71
N GLY A 364 7.49 -21.88 -2.65
CA GLY A 364 6.79 -23.02 -3.26
C GLY A 364 7.72 -23.95 -4.04
N LYS A 365 7.29 -25.20 -4.23
CA LYS A 365 8.06 -26.25 -4.92
C LYS A 365 7.21 -26.93 -5.99
N PRO A 366 7.77 -27.32 -7.14
CA PRO A 366 9.20 -27.30 -7.49
C PRO A 366 9.72 -25.89 -7.83
N LYS A 367 11.02 -25.66 -7.64
CA LYS A 367 11.72 -24.48 -8.16
C LYS A 367 12.16 -24.75 -9.59
N LEU A 368 11.99 -23.77 -10.46
CA LEU A 368 12.38 -23.80 -11.86
C LEU A 368 13.54 -22.82 -12.09
N ASP A 369 14.00 -22.71 -13.33
CA ASP A 369 15.07 -21.80 -13.72
C ASP A 369 14.72 -20.37 -13.30
N GLY A 370 15.61 -19.72 -12.54
CA GLY A 370 15.35 -18.40 -11.93
C GLY A 370 15.00 -18.44 -10.44
N GLY A 371 14.88 -19.63 -9.84
CA GLY A 371 14.74 -19.78 -8.38
C GLY A 371 13.31 -19.56 -7.85
N VAL A 372 12.33 -19.50 -8.74
CA VAL A 372 10.90 -19.33 -8.45
C VAL A 372 10.10 -20.55 -8.89
N THR A 373 8.90 -20.75 -8.34
CA THR A 373 7.96 -21.81 -8.78
C THR A 373 6.97 -21.26 -9.81
N CYS A 374 6.26 -22.15 -10.52
CA CYS A 374 5.24 -21.75 -11.49
C CYS A 374 4.01 -21.11 -10.80
N GLU A 375 3.23 -20.36 -11.57
CA GLU A 375 2.09 -19.58 -11.11
C GLU A 375 1.06 -20.39 -10.30
N GLY A 376 0.65 -21.55 -10.83
CA GLY A 376 -0.38 -22.38 -10.17
C GLY A 376 0.09 -22.99 -8.84
N GLN A 377 1.40 -23.23 -8.72
CA GLN A 377 1.99 -23.74 -7.48
C GLN A 377 2.24 -22.62 -6.48
N ALA A 378 2.53 -21.41 -6.94
CA ALA A 378 2.55 -20.20 -6.11
C ALA A 378 1.16 -19.92 -5.53
N ASP A 379 0.10 -20.02 -6.35
CA ASP A 379 -1.30 -19.88 -5.93
C ASP A 379 -1.68 -20.90 -4.85
N TRP A 380 -1.34 -22.17 -5.07
CA TRP A 380 -1.63 -23.21 -4.08
C TRP A 380 -0.85 -22.99 -2.80
N PHE A 381 0.44 -22.65 -2.87
CA PHE A 381 1.26 -22.36 -1.69
C PHE A 381 0.70 -21.16 -0.91
N ALA A 382 0.27 -20.11 -1.61
CA ALA A 382 -0.32 -18.92 -1.02
C ALA A 382 -1.49 -19.30 -0.10
N ALA A 383 -2.47 -20.03 -0.65
CA ALA A 383 -3.68 -20.37 0.07
C ALA A 383 -3.52 -21.54 1.05
N SER A 384 -2.66 -22.52 0.76
CA SER A 384 -2.52 -23.72 1.61
C SER A 384 -1.49 -23.58 2.72
N VAL A 385 -0.47 -22.73 2.54
CA VAL A 385 0.66 -22.60 3.48
C VAL A 385 0.78 -21.18 3.99
N ALA A 386 0.93 -20.19 3.10
CA ALA A 386 1.29 -18.84 3.53
C ALA A 386 0.14 -18.17 4.31
N LEU A 387 -1.07 -18.17 3.77
CA LEU A 387 -2.24 -17.60 4.46
C LEU A 387 -2.57 -18.35 5.76
N ARG A 388 -2.32 -19.67 5.84
CA ARG A 388 -2.50 -20.43 7.10
C ARG A 388 -1.43 -20.13 8.15
N THR A 389 -0.25 -19.70 7.69
CA THR A 389 0.85 -19.29 8.57
C THR A 389 0.55 -17.95 9.23
N ILE A 390 -0.01 -17.00 8.47
CA ILE A 390 -0.28 -15.64 8.98
C ILE A 390 -1.67 -15.51 9.64
N TRP A 391 -2.68 -16.24 9.15
CA TRP A 391 -4.04 -16.23 9.73
C TRP A 391 -4.28 -17.55 10.47
N PHE A 392 -4.28 -17.49 11.80
CA PHE A 392 -4.41 -18.69 12.61
C PHE A 392 -5.87 -19.18 12.71
N GLY A 393 -6.07 -20.48 12.49
CA GLY A 393 -7.32 -21.17 12.83
C GLY A 393 -8.53 -20.67 12.03
N GLU A 394 -9.55 -20.16 12.74
CA GLU A 394 -10.81 -19.71 12.14
C GLU A 394 -10.63 -18.46 11.27
N GLU A 395 -9.66 -17.58 11.59
CA GLU A 395 -9.36 -16.40 10.78
C GLU A 395 -8.98 -16.78 9.34
N TYR A 396 -8.22 -17.86 9.14
CA TYR A 396 -7.92 -18.35 7.79
C TYR A 396 -9.19 -18.65 6.99
N PHE A 397 -10.13 -19.36 7.61
CA PHE A 397 -11.39 -19.76 6.96
C PHE A 397 -12.35 -18.58 6.76
N GLU A 398 -12.22 -17.51 7.54
CA GLU A 398 -12.96 -16.27 7.32
C GLU A 398 -12.34 -15.41 6.22
N ARG A 399 -11.00 -15.31 6.18
CA ARG A 399 -10.27 -14.39 5.30
C ARG A 399 -10.13 -14.94 3.88
N LEU A 400 -9.88 -16.22 3.71
CA LEU A 400 -9.63 -16.81 2.39
C LEU A 400 -10.83 -16.66 1.43
N PRO A 401 -12.09 -16.96 1.83
CA PRO A 401 -13.25 -16.69 0.96
C PRO A 401 -13.37 -15.22 0.57
N LYS A 402 -13.13 -14.28 1.49
CA LYS A 402 -13.15 -12.84 1.20
C LYS A 402 -12.03 -12.45 0.22
N ALA A 403 -10.85 -13.05 0.33
CA ALA A 403 -9.76 -12.83 -0.63
C ALA A 403 -10.16 -13.33 -2.03
N ILE A 404 -10.81 -14.50 -2.12
CA ILE A 404 -11.34 -15.05 -3.37
C ILE A 404 -12.38 -14.09 -3.98
N ASP A 405 -13.33 -13.60 -3.19
CA ASP A 405 -14.33 -12.62 -3.65
C ASP A 405 -13.67 -11.35 -4.21
N GLN A 406 -12.60 -10.85 -3.57
CA GLN A 406 -11.86 -9.68 -4.03
C GLN A 406 -11.08 -9.94 -5.32
N LEU A 407 -10.54 -11.15 -5.52
CA LEU A 407 -9.92 -11.56 -6.78
C LEU A 407 -10.94 -11.72 -7.91
N GLU A 408 -12.12 -12.29 -7.62
CA GLU A 408 -13.20 -12.35 -8.60
C GLU A 408 -13.67 -10.95 -9.02
N LEU A 409 -13.73 -10.00 -8.07
CA LEU A 409 -13.99 -8.58 -8.35
C LEU A 409 -12.89 -7.99 -9.25
N LEU A 410 -11.62 -8.21 -8.92
CA LEU A 410 -10.48 -7.76 -9.75
C LEU A 410 -10.61 -8.28 -11.19
N TYR A 411 -10.87 -9.58 -11.36
CA TYR A 411 -11.05 -10.19 -12.67
C TYR A 411 -12.34 -9.74 -13.38
N SER A 412 -13.35 -9.24 -12.65
CA SER A 412 -14.54 -8.68 -13.26
C SER A 412 -14.24 -7.39 -14.03
N TYR A 413 -13.25 -6.60 -13.60
CA TYR A 413 -12.81 -5.40 -14.32
C TYR A 413 -12.15 -5.74 -15.67
N LEU A 414 -11.55 -6.93 -15.79
CA LEU A 414 -11.10 -7.43 -17.10
C LEU A 414 -12.28 -7.64 -18.05
N LYS A 415 -13.38 -8.24 -17.57
CA LYS A 415 -14.57 -8.50 -18.41
C LYS A 415 -15.18 -7.21 -18.96
N LEU A 416 -15.20 -6.14 -18.17
CA LEU A 416 -15.72 -4.84 -18.61
C LEU A 416 -14.98 -4.28 -19.84
N ALA A 417 -13.72 -4.66 -20.04
CA ALA A 417 -12.97 -4.28 -21.24
C ALA A 417 -13.50 -4.96 -22.53
N LYS A 418 -14.30 -6.04 -22.43
CA LYS A 418 -14.91 -6.73 -23.59
C LYS A 418 -16.44 -6.83 -23.43
N LYS A 419 -17.19 -6.37 -24.44
CA LYS A 419 -18.66 -6.55 -24.52
C LYS A 419 -19.13 -8.01 -24.68
N SER A 420 -18.21 -8.98 -24.75
CA SER A 420 -18.53 -10.40 -24.88
C SER A 420 -18.26 -11.12 -23.56
N ASP A 421 -19.17 -12.01 -23.13
CA ASP A 421 -19.06 -12.87 -21.93
C ASP A 421 -17.82 -13.78 -21.88
N ALA A 422 -16.90 -13.68 -22.84
CA ALA A 422 -15.63 -14.37 -22.83
C ALA A 422 -14.77 -13.89 -21.65
N THR A 423 -14.42 -14.81 -20.76
CA THR A 423 -13.36 -14.59 -19.77
C THR A 423 -12.09 -14.20 -20.52
N LEU A 424 -11.35 -13.19 -20.02
CA LEU A 424 -10.05 -12.78 -20.57
C LEU A 424 -8.95 -13.78 -20.18
N ASP A 425 -9.25 -15.06 -20.35
CA ASP A 425 -8.21 -16.07 -20.41
C ASP A 425 -7.50 -15.85 -21.75
N ILE A 426 -6.24 -15.40 -21.66
CA ILE A 426 -5.42 -15.12 -22.83
C ILE A 426 -5.23 -16.46 -23.55
N THR A 427 -5.56 -16.51 -24.84
CA THR A 427 -5.47 -17.71 -25.66
C THR A 427 -4.59 -17.44 -26.88
N PRO A 428 -3.46 -18.17 -27.06
CA PRO A 428 -2.89 -19.14 -26.11
C PRO A 428 -2.44 -18.45 -24.82
N ALA A 429 -2.45 -19.17 -23.70
CA ALA A 429 -1.95 -18.63 -22.44
C ALA A 429 -0.48 -18.23 -22.62
N PRO A 430 -0.06 -17.03 -22.15
CA PRO A 430 1.36 -16.72 -22.11
C PRO A 430 2.07 -17.76 -21.25
N GLU A 431 3.31 -18.06 -21.58
CA GLU A 431 4.17 -18.83 -20.68
C GLU A 431 4.51 -17.92 -19.49
N ASP A 432 4.47 -18.47 -18.27
CA ASP A 432 5.07 -17.84 -17.11
C ASP A 432 6.61 -17.93 -17.21
N LEU A 433 7.32 -17.31 -16.27
CA LEU A 433 8.80 -17.38 -16.28
C LEU A 433 9.36 -18.78 -16.06
N ALA A 434 8.53 -19.68 -15.56
CA ALA A 434 8.79 -21.09 -15.39
C ALA A 434 8.60 -21.89 -16.69
N GLY A 435 8.22 -21.22 -17.79
CA GLY A 435 7.93 -21.84 -19.09
C GLY A 435 6.62 -22.63 -19.10
N GLN A 436 5.79 -22.49 -18.07
CA GLN A 436 4.51 -23.16 -17.95
C GLN A 436 3.39 -22.27 -18.48
N PRO A 437 2.33 -22.83 -19.07
CA PRO A 437 1.17 -22.03 -19.44
C PRO A 437 0.58 -21.33 -18.21
N TYR A 438 0.44 -20.01 -18.29
CA TYR A 438 -0.16 -19.21 -17.23
C TYR A 438 -1.58 -19.72 -16.92
N PRO A 439 -1.92 -20.05 -15.66
CA PRO A 439 -3.23 -20.59 -15.31
C PRO A 439 -4.35 -19.62 -15.66
N SER A 440 -5.43 -20.13 -16.24
CA SER A 440 -6.67 -19.34 -16.41
C SER A 440 -7.13 -18.73 -15.08
N ASN A 441 -7.79 -17.57 -15.13
CA ASN A 441 -8.27 -16.90 -13.91
C ASN A 441 -9.18 -17.82 -13.10
N ARG A 442 -10.01 -18.64 -13.77
CA ARG A 442 -10.84 -19.66 -13.10
C ARG A 442 -10.02 -20.76 -12.44
N CYS A 443 -8.93 -21.22 -13.06
CA CYS A 443 -8.05 -22.20 -12.42
C CYS A 443 -7.43 -21.64 -11.14
N ARG A 444 -6.99 -20.37 -11.14
CA ARG A 444 -6.46 -19.71 -9.94
C ARG A 444 -7.48 -19.70 -8.80
N ILE A 445 -8.72 -19.26 -9.08
CA ILE A 445 -9.83 -19.31 -8.10
C ILE A 445 -10.07 -20.73 -7.57
N ASN A 446 -10.18 -21.72 -8.46
CA ASN A 446 -10.38 -23.12 -8.06
C ASN A 446 -9.22 -23.64 -7.19
N THR A 447 -8.00 -23.13 -7.41
CA THR A 447 -6.80 -23.50 -6.63
C THR A 447 -6.90 -23.03 -5.20
N TYR A 448 -7.33 -21.79 -4.98
CA TYR A 448 -7.56 -21.24 -3.65
C TYR A 448 -8.71 -21.94 -2.92
N GLU A 449 -9.82 -22.23 -3.62
CA GLU A 449 -10.94 -23.01 -3.06
C GLU A 449 -10.52 -24.43 -2.67
N THR A 450 -9.72 -25.07 -3.52
CA THR A 450 -9.19 -26.42 -3.27
C THR A 450 -8.27 -26.43 -2.05
N ALA A 451 -7.43 -25.41 -1.86
CA ALA A 451 -6.55 -25.31 -0.71
C ALA A 451 -7.27 -25.27 0.66
N MET A 452 -8.55 -24.88 0.69
CA MET A 452 -9.37 -24.96 1.91
C MET A 452 -9.75 -26.41 2.25
N THR A 453 -9.99 -27.24 1.24
CA THR A 453 -10.64 -28.55 1.38
C THR A 453 -9.74 -29.74 1.08
N SER A 454 -8.57 -29.50 0.48
CA SER A 454 -7.66 -30.53 0.00
C SER A 454 -6.21 -30.19 0.33
N PRO A 455 -5.39 -31.18 0.73
CA PRO A 455 -3.94 -31.04 0.87
C PRO A 455 -3.21 -31.11 -0.48
N THR A 456 -3.91 -31.27 -1.61
CA THR A 456 -3.32 -31.37 -2.95
C THR A 456 -3.87 -30.29 -3.87
N ALA A 457 -2.98 -29.72 -4.68
CA ALA A 457 -3.34 -28.74 -5.70
C ALA A 457 -4.18 -29.38 -6.83
N PRO A 458 -5.16 -28.67 -7.41
CA PRO A 458 -5.90 -29.17 -8.56
C PRO A 458 -4.97 -29.32 -9.77
N LYS A 459 -5.28 -30.26 -10.67
CA LYS A 459 -4.44 -30.56 -11.84
C LYS A 459 -4.12 -29.34 -12.71
N CYS A 460 -5.06 -28.38 -12.81
CA CYS A 460 -4.86 -27.20 -13.64
C CYS A 460 -3.79 -26.24 -13.10
N SER A 461 -3.38 -26.37 -11.84
CA SER A 461 -2.41 -25.50 -11.17
C SER A 461 -1.10 -26.21 -10.85
N GLN A 462 -0.98 -27.50 -11.21
CA GLN A 462 0.26 -28.24 -11.01
C GLN A 462 1.29 -27.76 -12.03
N CYS A 463 2.50 -27.48 -11.57
CA CYS A 463 3.62 -27.31 -12.50
C CYS A 463 3.80 -28.66 -13.20
N TYR A 464 3.69 -28.69 -14.52
CA TYR A 464 4.11 -29.88 -15.24
C TYR A 464 5.63 -29.97 -15.03
N PRO A 465 6.17 -31.13 -14.63
CA PRO A 465 7.58 -31.35 -14.87
C PRO A 465 7.77 -31.05 -16.36
N VAL A 466 8.76 -30.24 -16.70
CA VAL A 466 9.30 -30.28 -18.05
C VAL A 466 9.84 -31.70 -18.12
N GLU A 467 8.99 -32.64 -18.55
CA GLU A 467 9.44 -33.94 -19.00
C GLU A 467 10.43 -33.53 -20.08
N ALA A 468 11.72 -33.62 -19.75
CA ALA A 468 12.73 -33.64 -20.76
C ALA A 468 12.27 -34.79 -21.62
N GLU A 469 11.68 -34.47 -22.78
CA GLU A 469 11.58 -35.42 -23.87
C GLU A 469 13.05 -35.83 -24.07
N GLU A 470 13.47 -36.88 -23.37
CA GLU A 470 14.58 -37.70 -23.78
C GLU A 470 14.11 -38.18 -25.15
N GLU A 471 14.50 -37.42 -26.18
CA GLU A 471 14.48 -37.90 -27.55
C GLU A 471 15.32 -39.18 -27.50
N ASP A 472 14.64 -40.31 -27.36
CA ASP A 472 15.18 -41.64 -27.59
C ASP A 472 15.58 -41.68 -29.09
N GLU A 473 16.69 -41.04 -29.45
CA GLU A 473 17.27 -41.06 -30.80
C GLU A 473 17.89 -42.41 -31.15
N ASP A 474 17.93 -43.39 -30.23
CA ASP A 474 18.57 -44.69 -30.46
C ASP A 474 17.59 -45.87 -30.31
N GLN A 475 16.68 -46.04 -31.27
CA GLN A 475 16.04 -47.34 -31.50
C GLN A 475 15.71 -47.59 -32.99
N GLU A 476 16.69 -47.35 -33.87
CA GLU A 476 16.81 -48.06 -35.14
C GLU A 476 17.89 -49.16 -35.00
N ASP A 477 17.63 -50.31 -35.61
CA ASP A 477 18.49 -51.51 -35.75
C ASP A 477 18.54 -52.53 -34.59
N ASP A 478 17.56 -53.45 -34.56
CA ASP A 478 17.86 -54.90 -34.62
C ASP A 478 16.61 -55.74 -34.91
N LEU A 479 16.25 -55.83 -36.20
CA LEU A 479 15.28 -56.79 -36.72
C LEU A 479 16.05 -57.97 -37.34
N GLN A 480 16.62 -58.83 -36.49
CA GLN A 480 17.19 -60.11 -36.94
C GLN A 480 16.20 -61.27 -36.80
N LEU A 481 15.88 -61.80 -37.98
CA LEU A 481 15.31 -63.10 -38.29
C LEU A 481 15.76 -64.23 -37.34
N SER A 482 14.80 -64.97 -36.79
CA SER A 482 15.00 -66.42 -36.59
C SER A 482 13.75 -67.21 -36.95
N THR A 483 13.95 -68.06 -37.95
CA THR A 483 13.09 -69.15 -38.42
C THR A 483 13.15 -70.35 -37.46
N GLY A 484 12.04 -71.06 -37.23
CA GLY A 484 12.14 -72.41 -36.65
C GLY A 484 10.87 -73.03 -36.03
N ASP A 485 10.04 -73.61 -36.89
CA ASP A 485 9.14 -74.78 -36.75
C ASP A 485 8.79 -75.44 -35.38
N ALA A 486 7.47 -75.48 -35.14
CA ALA A 486 6.59 -76.65 -34.95
C ALA A 486 6.83 -77.68 -33.79
N LYS A 487 5.82 -77.84 -32.91
CA LYS A 487 4.86 -78.98 -32.89
C LYS A 487 4.05 -79.15 -31.58
N SER A 488 2.74 -79.25 -31.77
CA SER A 488 1.78 -80.21 -31.19
C SER A 488 1.40 -80.25 -29.69
N ALA A 489 0.06 -80.27 -29.52
CA ALA A 489 -0.75 -81.15 -28.67
C ALA A 489 -1.26 -80.60 -27.32
N GLY A 490 -2.58 -80.67 -27.13
CA GLY A 490 -3.21 -80.63 -25.80
C GLY A 490 -4.63 -80.06 -25.76
N ALA A 491 -5.61 -80.78 -26.30
CA ALA A 491 -7.03 -80.50 -26.14
C ALA A 491 -7.58 -80.92 -24.76
N ARG A 492 -8.52 -80.14 -24.20
CA ARG A 492 -9.59 -80.43 -23.20
C ARG A 492 -9.92 -79.12 -22.46
N ASP A 493 -11.12 -78.75 -22.05
CA ASP A 493 -12.48 -79.27 -22.19
C ASP A 493 -13.46 -78.12 -21.78
N ARG A 494 -14.72 -78.39 -22.06
CA ARG A 494 -15.96 -77.61 -22.10
C ARG A 494 -16.44 -76.83 -20.86
N GLN A 495 -17.05 -75.69 -21.21
CA GLN A 495 -18.44 -75.24 -20.93
C GLN A 495 -18.87 -74.61 -19.59
N ARG A 496 -19.71 -73.58 -19.81
CA ARG A 496 -20.84 -73.03 -19.03
C ARG A 496 -20.50 -71.95 -17.98
N ARG A 497 -20.79 -70.69 -18.35
CA ARG A 497 -22.08 -70.05 -18.02
C ARG A 497 -22.32 -68.77 -18.85
N LYS A 498 -23.43 -68.78 -19.60
CA LYS A 498 -24.13 -67.60 -20.11
C LYS A 498 -24.87 -66.91 -18.96
N LYS A 499 -24.81 -65.58 -18.90
CA LYS A 499 -25.85 -64.60 -18.46
C LYS A 499 -25.14 -63.24 -18.39
N ALA A 500 -25.29 -62.37 -19.38
CA ALA A 500 -26.40 -61.45 -19.62
C ALA A 500 -25.91 -60.02 -19.31
N LEU A 501 -25.70 -59.21 -20.35
CA LEU A 501 -25.54 -57.76 -20.26
C LEU A 501 -26.83 -57.13 -19.76
N PRO A 502 -26.77 -56.04 -18.98
CA PRO A 502 -27.76 -54.97 -19.04
C PRO A 502 -27.29 -53.86 -19.97
N SER A 503 -28.22 -53.45 -20.83
CA SER A 503 -28.17 -52.34 -21.76
C SER A 503 -28.11 -50.98 -21.06
N ALA A 504 -27.52 -50.02 -21.79
CA ALA A 504 -27.60 -48.60 -21.56
C ALA A 504 -29.06 -48.10 -21.48
N GLY A 505 -29.32 -47.19 -20.54
CA GLY A 505 -30.58 -46.46 -20.41
C GLY A 505 -30.86 -46.07 -18.96
N ASP A 506 -30.39 -44.89 -18.54
CA ASP A 506 -31.07 -43.94 -17.65
C ASP A 506 -30.07 -42.94 -17.07
N GLU A 507 -29.81 -41.85 -17.80
CA GLU A 507 -28.99 -40.72 -17.34
C GLU A 507 -29.72 -39.37 -17.49
N THR A 508 -31.05 -39.40 -17.57
CA THR A 508 -31.88 -38.18 -17.72
C THR A 508 -32.73 -37.82 -16.49
N ASP A 509 -32.73 -38.61 -15.41
CA ASP A 509 -33.59 -38.36 -14.23
C ASP A 509 -32.85 -37.78 -13.00
N LEU A 510 -31.52 -37.57 -13.09
CA LEU A 510 -30.71 -36.94 -12.03
C LEU A 510 -30.57 -35.42 -12.22
N LEU A 511 -30.55 -34.93 -13.47
CA LEU A 511 -30.42 -33.50 -13.79
C LEU A 511 -31.73 -32.70 -13.55
N ALA A 512 -32.88 -33.36 -13.54
CA ALA A 512 -34.18 -32.74 -13.22
C ALA A 512 -34.37 -32.48 -11.70
N LYS A 513 -33.64 -33.19 -10.84
CA LYS A 513 -33.75 -33.03 -9.36
C LYS A 513 -32.85 -31.93 -8.81
N ILE A 514 -31.78 -31.57 -9.53
CA ILE A 514 -30.84 -30.50 -9.12
C ILE A 514 -31.32 -29.11 -9.59
N SER A 515 -32.04 -29.01 -10.70
CA SER A 515 -32.63 -27.74 -11.18
C SER A 515 -33.80 -27.26 -10.32
N GLY A 516 -34.61 -28.18 -9.78
CA GLY A 516 -35.76 -27.85 -8.91
C GLY A 516 -35.39 -27.29 -7.53
N ALA A 517 -34.16 -27.51 -7.03
CA ALA A 517 -33.69 -26.98 -5.75
C ALA A 517 -33.21 -25.53 -5.85
N ARG A 518 -32.62 -25.13 -7.00
CA ARG A 518 -32.16 -23.75 -7.26
C ARG A 518 -33.32 -22.77 -7.49
N ASP A 519 -34.43 -23.23 -8.07
CA ASP A 519 -35.62 -22.38 -8.30
C ASP A 519 -36.41 -22.07 -7.02
N ARG A 520 -36.35 -22.95 -6.01
CA ARG A 520 -36.98 -22.69 -4.69
C ARG A 520 -36.23 -21.64 -3.88
N GLN A 521 -34.90 -21.56 -3.99
CA GLN A 521 -34.12 -20.50 -3.33
C GLN A 521 -34.26 -19.14 -4.02
N ARG A 522 -34.44 -19.10 -5.35
CA ARG A 522 -34.70 -17.84 -6.08
C ARG A 522 -36.11 -17.27 -5.81
N ARG A 523 -37.13 -18.11 -5.61
CA ARG A 523 -38.48 -17.65 -5.24
C ARG A 523 -38.55 -17.07 -3.82
N LYS A 524 -37.76 -17.60 -2.87
CA LYS A 524 -37.67 -17.06 -1.50
C LYS A 524 -36.93 -15.72 -1.40
N LYS A 525 -36.05 -15.39 -2.36
CA LYS A 525 -35.35 -14.10 -2.45
C LYS A 525 -36.14 -13.01 -3.19
N ARG A 526 -37.13 -13.39 -4.02
CA ARG A 526 -38.03 -12.42 -4.68
C ARG A 526 -39.23 -12.01 -3.83
N SER A 527 -39.67 -12.83 -2.87
CA SER A 527 -40.77 -12.47 -1.96
C SER A 527 -40.38 -11.54 -0.81
N LEU A 528 -39.13 -11.05 -0.76
CA LEU A 528 -38.63 -10.09 0.24
C LEU A 528 -38.25 -8.74 -0.39
N ALA A 529 -38.56 -8.52 -1.67
CA ALA A 529 -38.21 -7.31 -2.42
C ALA A 529 -39.42 -6.57 -3.02
N ASP A 530 -40.66 -6.99 -2.69
CA ASP A 530 -41.91 -6.40 -3.22
C ASP A 530 -42.78 -5.75 -2.13
N GLU A 531 -42.23 -5.42 -0.95
CA GLU A 531 -42.90 -4.57 0.06
C GLU A 531 -42.08 -3.29 0.30
N GLU A 532 -41.96 -2.44 -0.71
CA GLU A 532 -41.59 -1.03 -0.53
C GLU A 532 -42.09 -0.23 -1.74
N ASN A 533 -43.40 -0.02 -1.79
CA ASN A 533 -44.03 1.03 -2.58
C ASN A 533 -45.49 1.16 -2.13
N LEU A 534 -45.76 2.12 -1.23
CA LEU A 534 -47.09 2.68 -1.03
C LEU A 534 -46.98 4.16 -0.62
N ASP A 535 -47.88 4.93 -1.23
CA ASP A 535 -47.85 6.37 -1.45
C ASP A 535 -48.01 7.27 -0.21
N ILE A 536 -47.59 8.52 -0.45
CA ILE A 536 -47.78 9.75 0.31
C ILE A 536 -49.27 10.01 0.60
N ALA A 537 -49.61 10.34 1.85
CA ALA A 537 -50.72 11.25 2.18
C ALA A 537 -50.52 11.95 3.53
N ASP A 538 -50.81 13.25 3.53
CA ASP A 538 -50.88 14.19 4.66
C ASP A 538 -51.66 13.66 5.87
N GLY A 539 -51.25 14.09 7.07
CA GLY A 539 -52.09 14.01 8.26
C GLY A 539 -51.35 14.29 9.56
N SER A 540 -51.46 15.53 10.04
CA SER A 540 -51.31 15.91 11.44
C SER A 540 -52.21 15.07 12.34
N ASP A 541 -51.71 14.52 13.44
CA ASP A 541 -52.19 14.86 14.79
C ASP A 541 -51.48 14.07 15.89
N GLN A 542 -51.53 14.70 17.05
CA GLN A 542 -51.12 14.27 18.39
C GLN A 542 -51.53 12.83 18.73
N PHE A 543 -50.74 12.13 19.57
CA PHE A 543 -51.19 11.62 20.88
C PHE A 543 -50.12 10.77 21.59
N GLU A 544 -50.00 11.07 22.89
CA GLU A 544 -49.80 10.23 24.09
C GLU A 544 -48.74 9.11 24.18
N GLU A 545 -48.01 9.24 25.28
CA GLU A 545 -47.24 8.24 26.03
C GLU A 545 -48.01 6.92 26.21
N ARG A 546 -47.32 5.80 25.99
CA ARG A 546 -47.66 4.52 26.61
C ARG A 546 -46.40 3.73 26.94
N ASP A 547 -46.31 3.41 28.22
CA ASP A 547 -45.44 2.41 28.82
C ASP A 547 -45.73 1.01 28.26
N GLU A 548 -44.70 0.25 27.90
CA GLU A 548 -44.78 -1.20 27.78
C GLU A 548 -43.57 -1.87 28.46
N GLU A 549 -43.91 -2.68 29.45
CA GLU A 549 -43.06 -3.48 30.33
C GLU A 549 -42.58 -4.77 29.63
N ASP A 550 -41.39 -5.22 30.05
CA ASP A 550 -40.92 -6.59 30.26
C ASP A 550 -41.51 -7.75 29.44
N GLU A 551 -40.65 -8.44 28.67
CA GLU A 551 -40.65 -9.91 28.63
C GLU A 551 -39.31 -10.48 28.13
N ALA A 552 -38.61 -11.21 29.00
CA ALA A 552 -37.39 -11.97 28.70
C ALA A 552 -37.73 -13.43 28.36
N PRO A 553 -37.05 -14.09 27.40
CA PRO A 553 -37.26 -15.52 27.14
C PRO A 553 -36.24 -16.42 27.84
N GLU A 554 -36.73 -17.44 28.56
CA GLU A 554 -35.94 -18.57 29.06
C GLU A 554 -35.53 -19.55 27.91
N PRO A 555 -34.38 -20.25 28.02
CA PRO A 555 -33.98 -21.26 27.06
C PRO A 555 -34.34 -22.68 27.52
N SER A 556 -34.84 -23.50 26.59
CA SER A 556 -35.06 -24.93 26.82
C SER A 556 -34.35 -25.82 25.80
N ALA A 557 -33.96 -27.01 26.32
CA ALA A 557 -33.75 -28.29 25.66
C ALA A 557 -32.32 -28.76 25.30
N LYS A 558 -31.91 -29.75 26.11
CA LYS A 558 -30.79 -30.70 26.04
C LYS A 558 -31.03 -31.74 24.93
N ILE A 559 -30.02 -32.09 24.11
CA ILE A 559 -29.90 -33.44 23.48
C ILE A 559 -28.42 -33.88 23.31
N SER A 560 -28.16 -35.09 23.82
CA SER A 560 -27.17 -36.13 23.50
C SER A 560 -25.65 -35.90 23.67
N GLY A 561 -25.14 -36.38 24.81
CA GLY A 561 -23.78 -36.91 24.94
C GLY A 561 -23.80 -38.45 24.91
N ALA A 562 -23.12 -39.06 23.93
CA ALA A 562 -22.82 -40.50 23.96
C ALA A 562 -21.63 -40.96 23.08
N ARG A 563 -20.86 -40.08 22.42
CA ARG A 563 -19.71 -40.49 21.58
C ARG A 563 -18.33 -39.99 22.04
N ASP A 564 -18.24 -39.23 23.13
CA ASP A 564 -17.00 -38.55 23.54
C ASP A 564 -16.15 -39.29 24.61
N ARG A 565 -16.55 -40.51 25.03
CA ARG A 565 -15.85 -41.25 26.10
C ARG A 565 -14.78 -42.25 25.62
N GLN A 566 -14.75 -42.62 24.34
CA GLN A 566 -13.74 -43.55 23.82
C GLN A 566 -12.51 -42.89 23.19
N ARG A 567 -12.55 -41.59 22.84
CA ARG A 567 -11.38 -40.83 22.37
C ARG A 567 -10.44 -40.36 23.48
N ARG A 568 -10.93 -40.20 24.73
CA ARG A 568 -10.16 -39.65 25.86
C ARG A 568 -9.15 -40.61 26.52
N LYS A 569 -9.07 -41.88 26.11
CA LYS A 569 -8.11 -42.85 26.67
C LYS A 569 -6.82 -43.03 25.86
N LYS A 570 -6.74 -42.49 24.63
CA LYS A 570 -5.58 -42.68 23.74
C LYS A 570 -4.70 -41.42 23.53
N MET A 571 -5.06 -40.28 24.14
CA MET A 571 -4.29 -39.01 24.09
C MET A 571 -3.46 -38.72 25.35
N ARG A 572 -3.42 -39.62 26.35
CA ARG A 572 -2.78 -39.34 27.65
C ARG A 572 -1.25 -39.53 27.73
N LEU A 573 -0.57 -39.77 26.61
CA LEU A 573 0.89 -39.98 26.60
C LEU A 573 1.67 -38.86 25.88
N SER A 574 1.04 -38.04 25.04
CA SER A 574 1.66 -36.86 24.41
C SER A 574 1.57 -35.60 25.26
N ASP A 575 0.52 -35.48 26.07
CA ASP A 575 0.19 -34.22 26.76
C ASP A 575 1.09 -33.95 27.99
N VAL A 576 1.83 -34.96 28.47
CA VAL A 576 2.73 -34.80 29.64
C VAL A 576 4.02 -34.08 29.23
N GLU A 577 4.58 -34.39 28.06
CA GLU A 577 5.78 -33.74 27.55
C GLU A 577 5.49 -32.30 27.08
N GLU A 578 4.31 -32.08 26.48
CA GLU A 578 3.85 -30.74 26.07
C GLU A 578 3.51 -29.86 27.27
N ALA A 579 2.86 -30.41 28.32
CA ALA A 579 2.62 -29.68 29.56
C ALA A 579 3.92 -29.34 30.32
N GLU A 580 4.94 -30.20 30.27
CA GLU A 580 6.24 -29.93 30.89
C GLU A 580 7.02 -28.85 30.13
N LEU A 581 6.91 -28.82 28.79
CA LEU A 581 7.50 -27.77 27.96
C LEU A 581 6.81 -26.41 28.20
N LEU A 582 5.47 -26.40 28.27
CA LEU A 582 4.68 -25.20 28.55
C LEU A 582 4.91 -24.67 29.97
N ALA A 583 5.10 -25.54 30.97
CA ALA A 583 5.47 -25.15 32.32
C ALA A 583 6.89 -24.55 32.40
N LYS A 584 7.84 -25.04 31.60
CA LYS A 584 9.19 -24.47 31.49
C LYS A 584 9.17 -23.08 30.84
N ILE A 585 8.35 -22.89 29.80
CA ILE A 585 8.18 -21.60 29.12
C ILE A 585 7.44 -20.58 30.02
N SER A 586 6.39 -21.00 30.74
CA SER A 586 5.68 -20.11 31.66
C SER A 586 6.57 -19.70 32.84
N GLY A 587 7.36 -20.62 33.40
CA GLY A 587 8.32 -20.33 34.47
C GLY A 587 9.49 -19.43 34.04
N ALA A 588 9.86 -19.42 32.76
CA ALA A 588 10.85 -18.48 32.21
C ALA A 588 10.25 -17.07 32.03
N ARG A 589 9.01 -16.97 31.56
CA ARG A 589 8.26 -15.71 31.46
C ARG A 589 7.96 -15.10 32.84
N ASP A 590 7.64 -15.92 33.83
CA ASP A 590 7.36 -15.44 35.19
C ASP A 590 8.64 -14.94 35.91
N ARG A 591 9.79 -15.58 35.65
CA ARG A 591 11.09 -15.06 36.11
C ARG A 591 11.46 -13.74 35.45
N GLN A 592 11.18 -13.57 34.15
CA GLN A 592 11.38 -12.29 33.47
C GLN A 592 10.43 -11.21 33.98
N ARG A 593 9.17 -11.54 34.28
CA ARG A 593 8.20 -10.61 34.88
C ARG A 593 8.57 -10.22 36.32
N ARG A 594 9.05 -11.15 37.15
CA ARG A 594 9.56 -10.84 38.50
C ARG A 594 10.80 -9.96 38.46
N LYS A 595 11.71 -10.18 37.51
CA LYS A 595 12.91 -9.34 37.30
C LYS A 595 12.56 -7.93 36.78
N LYS A 596 11.42 -7.78 36.09
CA LYS A 596 10.89 -6.49 35.62
C LYS A 596 10.08 -5.75 36.70
N ARG A 597 9.39 -6.47 37.59
CA ARG A 597 8.72 -5.89 38.78
C ARG A 597 9.69 -5.49 39.89
N SER A 598 10.75 -6.26 40.12
CA SER A 598 11.78 -5.89 41.12
C SER A 598 12.61 -4.65 40.75
N LEU A 599 12.42 -4.08 39.54
CA LEU A 599 13.02 -2.82 39.11
C LEU A 599 12.01 -1.65 39.13
N ALA A 600 10.74 -1.92 39.49
CA ALA A 600 9.65 -0.95 39.49
C ALA A 600 9.07 -0.68 40.89
N ASP A 601 9.36 -1.51 41.88
CA ASP A 601 8.77 -1.44 43.24
C ASP A 601 9.72 -0.83 44.30
N GLU A 602 10.39 0.28 43.97
CA GLU A 602 10.97 1.18 44.98
C GLU A 602 10.35 2.57 44.80
N ASP A 603 9.09 2.74 45.21
CA ASP A 603 8.48 4.02 45.63
C ASP A 603 6.99 3.78 45.93
N ASP A 604 6.68 3.35 47.15
CA ASP A 604 5.36 3.56 47.75
C ASP A 604 5.56 3.74 49.27
N PHE A 605 5.25 4.94 49.76
CA PHE A 605 5.27 5.32 51.17
C PHE A 605 3.82 5.51 51.62
N ASP A 606 3.46 4.86 52.73
CA ASP A 606 2.11 4.80 53.30
C ASP A 606 1.50 6.19 53.58
N ILE A 607 0.28 6.43 53.11
CA ILE A 607 -0.62 7.46 53.65
C ILE A 607 -1.75 6.75 54.37
N ALA A 608 -1.74 6.88 55.69
CA ALA A 608 -2.76 6.40 56.59
C ALA A 608 -4.06 7.21 56.45
N ASP A 609 -5.15 6.48 56.52
CA ASP A 609 -6.54 6.93 56.56
C ASP A 609 -6.81 7.74 57.84
N GLY A 610 -7.44 8.90 57.70
CA GLY A 610 -7.79 9.80 58.79
C GLY A 610 -9.09 10.53 58.47
N SER A 611 -10.20 9.90 58.83
CA SER A 611 -11.51 10.52 58.95
C SER A 611 -11.50 11.51 60.12
N ASP A 612 -11.95 12.76 59.93
CA ASP A 612 -12.63 13.49 60.99
C ASP A 612 -13.40 14.72 60.50
N GLN A 613 -14.37 15.06 61.34
CA GLN A 613 -15.58 15.84 61.18
C GLN A 613 -15.36 17.35 61.02
N PHE A 614 -16.27 18.01 60.30
CA PHE A 614 -16.43 19.46 60.28
C PHE A 614 -17.31 19.90 61.46
N GLU A 615 -16.78 20.71 62.37
CA GLU A 615 -17.54 21.65 63.21
C GLU A 615 -17.00 23.07 62.99
N GLU A 616 -17.93 24.03 63.09
CA GLU A 616 -17.76 25.48 62.93
C GLU A 616 -16.89 26.10 64.04
N GLY A 617 -16.23 27.22 63.77
CA GLY A 617 -15.61 28.05 64.80
C GLY A 617 -14.80 29.22 64.25
N ASP A 618 -15.20 30.43 64.67
CA ASP A 618 -14.69 31.75 64.31
C ASP A 618 -13.28 32.10 64.87
N GLU A 619 -12.75 33.19 64.31
CA GLU A 619 -11.90 34.23 64.94
C GLU A 619 -10.36 34.10 65.09
N GLU A 620 -9.72 35.18 64.60
CA GLU A 620 -8.50 35.89 65.04
C GLU A 620 -7.08 35.55 64.53
N ASP A 621 -6.32 36.65 64.45
CA ASP A 621 -5.04 36.94 63.78
C ASP A 621 -3.83 36.13 64.28
N GLU A 622 -2.87 35.80 63.38
CA GLU A 622 -1.43 36.01 63.62
C GLU A 622 -0.56 35.73 62.37
N ALA A 623 0.50 36.54 62.23
CA ALA A 623 1.42 36.57 61.09
C ALA A 623 2.59 35.58 61.22
N LEU A 624 2.90 34.78 60.17
CA LEU A 624 4.18 34.07 60.02
C LEU A 624 4.63 33.89 58.55
N GLU A 625 5.95 33.93 58.36
CA GLU A 625 6.78 34.00 57.13
C GLU A 625 6.73 32.79 56.16
N PRO A 626 7.22 32.90 54.90
CA PRO A 626 7.03 31.88 53.86
C PRO A 626 8.13 30.81 53.79
N ASN A 627 7.70 29.55 53.75
CA ASN A 627 8.54 28.36 53.54
C ASN A 627 8.90 28.14 52.06
N ALA A 628 10.05 28.65 51.62
CA ALA A 628 10.63 28.40 50.29
C ALA A 628 11.77 27.35 50.35
N LYS A 629 11.47 26.06 50.53
CA LYS A 629 12.51 24.99 50.45
C LYS A 629 12.14 23.69 49.72
N ILE A 630 10.90 23.50 49.25
CA ILE A 630 10.49 22.20 48.66
C ILE A 630 10.51 22.19 47.11
N SER A 631 10.49 23.34 46.43
CA SER A 631 10.49 23.39 44.95
C SER A 631 11.86 23.16 44.29
N GLY A 632 12.97 23.38 45.00
CA GLY A 632 14.33 23.31 44.45
C GLY A 632 14.87 21.89 44.20
N ALA A 633 14.32 20.88 44.89
CA ALA A 633 14.80 19.49 44.76
C ALA A 633 14.23 18.79 43.51
N ARG A 634 12.94 19.01 43.21
CA ARG A 634 12.27 18.48 42.00
C ARG A 634 12.87 19.06 40.71
N ASP A 635 13.19 20.36 40.70
CA ASP A 635 13.77 20.99 39.50
C ASP A 635 15.22 20.51 39.23
N ARG A 636 16.00 20.21 40.27
CA ARG A 636 17.35 19.62 40.12
C ARG A 636 17.32 18.19 39.60
N GLN A 637 16.36 17.37 40.04
CA GLN A 637 16.20 16.00 39.52
C GLN A 637 15.73 16.00 38.06
N ARG A 638 14.82 16.90 37.67
CA ARG A 638 14.34 17.03 36.29
C ARG A 638 15.45 17.48 35.33
N ARG A 639 16.29 18.46 35.74
CA ARG A 639 17.48 18.88 34.97
C ARG A 639 18.55 17.79 34.88
N LYS A 640 18.71 16.97 35.91
CA LYS A 640 19.66 15.84 35.90
C LYS A 640 19.19 14.71 34.97
N LYS A 641 17.88 14.49 34.87
CA LYS A 641 17.28 13.49 33.97
C LYS A 641 17.36 13.92 32.49
N MET A 642 17.11 15.19 32.18
CA MET A 642 17.33 15.74 30.82
C MET A 642 18.81 15.64 30.40
N ARG A 643 19.75 16.01 31.28
CA ARG A 643 21.18 15.88 30.95
C ARG A 643 21.62 14.44 30.69
N LEU A 644 20.97 13.45 31.30
CA LEU A 644 21.31 12.03 31.08
C LEU A 644 20.72 11.51 29.76
N SER A 645 19.55 12.00 29.31
CA SER A 645 19.02 11.69 27.98
C SER A 645 19.87 12.32 26.88
N ASP A 646 20.26 13.58 27.04
CA ASP A 646 21.04 14.31 26.03
C ASP A 646 22.44 13.68 25.85
N VAL A 647 23.05 13.17 26.93
CA VAL A 647 24.33 12.46 26.88
C VAL A 647 24.19 11.09 26.20
N ALA A 648 23.10 10.36 26.46
CA ALA A 648 22.84 9.08 25.81
C ALA A 648 22.57 9.24 24.30
N GLU A 649 21.87 10.31 23.91
CA GLU A 649 21.61 10.66 22.52
C GLU A 649 22.88 11.09 21.79
N ALA A 650 23.72 11.94 22.42
CA ALA A 650 25.02 12.32 21.87
C ALA A 650 25.97 11.11 21.68
N GLU A 651 25.94 10.14 22.60
CA GLU A 651 26.73 8.91 22.49
C GLU A 651 26.24 8.01 21.34
N LEU A 652 24.93 7.93 21.12
CA LEU A 652 24.33 7.20 20.01
C LEU A 652 24.68 7.85 18.66
N LEU A 653 24.59 9.18 18.56
CA LEU A 653 24.97 9.93 17.36
C LEU A 653 26.47 9.78 17.04
N ALA A 654 27.34 9.78 18.05
CA ALA A 654 28.77 9.51 17.88
C ALA A 654 29.03 8.08 17.36
N LYS A 655 28.28 7.08 17.84
CA LYS A 655 28.37 5.68 17.36
C LYS A 655 27.92 5.54 15.90
N ILE A 656 26.85 6.24 15.51
CA ILE A 656 26.34 6.26 14.12
C ILE A 656 27.34 6.96 13.20
N SER A 657 27.90 8.11 13.61
CA SER A 657 28.94 8.82 12.85
C SER A 657 30.18 7.93 12.66
N GLY A 658 30.64 7.24 13.70
CA GLY A 658 31.76 6.31 13.62
C GLY A 658 31.48 5.08 12.73
N ALA A 659 30.24 4.60 12.68
CA ALA A 659 29.83 3.53 11.76
C ALA A 659 29.85 3.99 10.29
N ARG A 660 29.36 5.21 10.00
CA ARG A 660 29.42 5.82 8.65
C ARG A 660 30.85 6.08 8.18
N ASP A 661 31.73 6.55 9.05
CA ASP A 661 33.15 6.73 8.72
C ASP A 661 33.86 5.40 8.43
N ARG A 662 33.53 4.33 9.16
CA ARG A 662 34.04 2.98 8.86
C ARG A 662 33.55 2.48 7.51
N GLN A 663 32.29 2.71 7.14
CA GLN A 663 31.77 2.37 5.82
C GLN A 663 32.42 3.20 4.70
N ARG A 664 32.69 4.49 4.92
CA ARG A 664 33.41 5.34 3.96
C ARG A 664 34.85 4.90 3.76
N ARG A 665 35.55 4.50 4.83
CA ARG A 665 36.91 3.92 4.73
C ARG A 665 36.90 2.60 3.98
N LYS A 666 35.91 1.73 4.20
CA LYS A 666 35.75 0.47 3.48
C LYS A 666 35.41 0.66 1.99
N LYS A 667 34.63 1.69 1.64
CA LYS A 667 34.39 2.08 0.24
C LYS A 667 35.64 2.66 -0.43
N ARG A 668 36.45 3.46 0.29
CA ARG A 668 37.74 3.96 -0.24
C ARG A 668 38.74 2.84 -0.46
N SER A 669 38.87 1.89 0.48
CA SER A 669 39.78 0.75 0.29
C SER A 669 39.38 -0.14 -0.90
N LEU A 670 38.08 -0.31 -1.16
CA LEU A 670 37.60 -1.04 -2.33
C LEU A 670 37.85 -0.28 -3.64
N ALA A 671 37.74 1.05 -3.64
CA ALA A 671 38.08 1.89 -4.79
C ALA A 671 39.59 1.94 -5.07
N ASP A 672 40.41 1.87 -4.02
CA ASP A 672 41.87 1.82 -4.13
C ASP A 672 42.36 0.42 -4.61
N GLU A 673 41.65 -0.67 -4.28
CA GLU A 673 41.90 -2.01 -4.84
C GLU A 673 41.50 -2.11 -6.33
N GLU A 674 40.47 -1.39 -6.76
CA GLU A 674 40.03 -1.35 -8.17
C GLU A 674 40.99 -0.56 -9.08
N ASN A 675 41.72 0.41 -8.51
CA ASN A 675 42.78 1.16 -9.20
C ASN A 675 44.14 0.44 -9.23
N LEU A 676 44.30 -0.70 -8.55
CA LEU A 676 45.57 -1.44 -8.52
C LEU A 676 45.72 -2.45 -9.69
N TYR A 677 44.74 -2.54 -10.59
CA TYR A 677 44.78 -3.46 -11.75
C TYR A 677 45.10 -2.79 -13.10
N ILE A 678 45.48 -1.51 -13.11
CA ILE A 678 45.98 -0.80 -14.30
C ILE A 678 47.30 -0.10 -13.97
N ALA A 679 48.35 -0.86 -13.68
CA ALA A 679 49.73 -0.41 -13.78
C ALA A 679 50.68 -1.60 -13.59
N ASP A 680 50.92 -2.35 -14.65
CA ASP A 680 52.10 -3.22 -14.72
C ASP A 680 52.72 -3.06 -16.11
N GLY A 681 53.89 -2.42 -16.15
CA GLY A 681 54.58 -2.07 -17.38
C GLY A 681 55.51 -0.87 -17.23
N SER A 682 56.47 -0.94 -16.30
CA SER A 682 57.65 -0.10 -16.35
C SER A 682 58.88 -0.94 -16.03
N ASP A 683 59.68 -1.21 -17.06
CA ASP A 683 61.07 -1.61 -16.89
C ASP A 683 61.98 -0.61 -17.60
N GLN A 684 63.15 -0.47 -17.01
CA GLN A 684 64.16 0.58 -17.16
C GLN A 684 64.77 0.67 -18.57
N PHE A 685 65.14 1.88 -19.04
CA PHE A 685 66.52 2.29 -19.38
C PHE A 685 66.58 3.61 -20.18
N GLU A 686 67.50 4.47 -19.73
CA GLU A 686 68.42 5.42 -20.38
C GLU A 686 68.05 6.33 -21.57
N GLU A 687 68.64 7.52 -21.48
CA GLU A 687 68.74 8.63 -22.42
C GLU A 687 69.30 8.22 -23.80
N GLY A 688 68.80 8.84 -24.87
CA GLY A 688 69.40 8.76 -26.20
C GLY A 688 68.61 9.54 -27.25
N ASP A 689 69.33 10.43 -27.94
CA ASP A 689 68.86 11.43 -28.90
C ASP A 689 68.30 10.90 -30.24
N GLU A 690 67.57 11.79 -30.89
CA GLU A 690 67.52 12.04 -32.35
C GLU A 690 66.79 11.09 -33.35
N GLU A 691 66.16 11.79 -34.30
CA GLU A 691 65.77 11.45 -35.69
C GLU A 691 64.34 10.98 -36.05
N ASP A 692 63.85 11.66 -37.09
CA ASP A 692 62.61 11.51 -37.84
C ASP A 692 62.46 10.14 -38.50
N GLU A 693 61.27 9.53 -38.45
CA GLU A 693 60.73 8.81 -39.62
C GLU A 693 59.22 8.54 -39.51
N ALA A 694 58.52 8.76 -40.62
CA ALA A 694 57.09 8.63 -40.78
C ALA A 694 56.68 7.18 -41.11
N LEU A 695 55.71 6.60 -40.39
CA LEU A 695 54.93 5.45 -40.86
C LEU A 695 53.47 5.49 -40.34
N GLU A 696 52.52 5.34 -41.26
CA GLU A 696 51.07 5.24 -41.03
C GLU A 696 50.66 4.02 -40.19
N PRO A 697 49.55 4.07 -39.42
CA PRO A 697 48.91 2.87 -38.91
C PRO A 697 47.56 2.56 -39.60
N ASN A 698 47.47 1.33 -40.11
CA ASN A 698 46.24 0.66 -40.51
C ASN A 698 45.28 0.50 -39.31
N ALA A 699 44.15 1.21 -39.33
CA ALA A 699 43.03 0.99 -38.40
C ALA A 699 41.77 0.57 -39.18
N LYS A 700 41.56 -0.73 -39.32
CA LYS A 700 40.25 -1.30 -39.66
C LYS A 700 40.03 -2.51 -38.75
N ILE A 701 39.06 -2.40 -37.82
CA ILE A 701 38.12 -3.47 -37.38
C ILE A 701 37.23 -3.02 -36.20
N SER A 702 37.55 -1.96 -35.44
CA SER A 702 36.71 -1.54 -34.28
C SER A 702 35.51 -0.62 -34.61
N GLY A 703 35.50 0.08 -35.75
CA GLY A 703 34.49 1.11 -36.06
C GLY A 703 33.11 0.62 -36.52
N ALA A 704 32.96 -0.66 -36.92
CA ALA A 704 31.71 -1.17 -37.48
C ALA A 704 30.68 -1.57 -36.40
N ARG A 705 31.14 -2.13 -35.27
CA ARG A 705 30.28 -2.53 -34.16
C ARG A 705 29.68 -1.33 -33.42
N ASP A 706 30.45 -0.25 -33.28
CA ASP A 706 29.99 0.93 -32.54
C ASP A 706 28.97 1.76 -33.34
N ARG A 707 29.10 1.80 -34.68
CA ARG A 707 28.09 2.40 -35.58
C ARG A 707 26.78 1.62 -35.61
N GLN A 708 26.83 0.28 -35.56
CA GLN A 708 25.61 -0.54 -35.48
C GLN A 708 24.90 -0.37 -34.13
N ARG A 709 25.65 -0.23 -33.02
CA ARG A 709 25.07 -0.02 -31.69
C ARG A 709 24.38 1.35 -31.56
N ARG A 710 24.99 2.42 -32.07
CA ARG A 710 24.38 3.77 -32.10
C ARG A 710 23.17 3.88 -33.04
N LYS A 711 23.19 3.17 -34.17
CA LYS A 711 22.04 3.14 -35.10
C LYS A 711 20.86 2.34 -34.54
N LYS A 712 21.13 1.36 -33.67
CA LYS A 712 20.11 0.52 -33.02
C LYS A 712 19.43 1.21 -31.83
N MET A 713 20.17 1.96 -31.01
CA MET A 713 19.58 2.85 -29.98
C MET A 713 18.67 3.90 -30.60
N ARG A 714 19.13 4.60 -31.66
CA ARG A 714 18.30 5.60 -32.35
C ARG A 714 17.02 5.04 -32.98
N LEU A 715 16.93 3.74 -33.24
CA LEU A 715 15.73 3.12 -33.81
C LEU A 715 14.72 2.70 -32.72
N SER A 716 15.17 2.32 -31.52
CA SER A 716 14.24 2.08 -30.40
C SER A 716 13.62 3.38 -29.92
N ASP A 717 14.43 4.42 -29.79
CA ASP A 717 13.96 5.72 -29.24
C ASP A 717 12.96 6.39 -30.20
N VAL A 718 13.11 6.18 -31.51
CA VAL A 718 12.17 6.68 -32.53
C VAL A 718 10.87 5.88 -32.53
N ALA A 719 10.91 4.55 -32.37
CA ALA A 719 9.71 3.72 -32.32
C ALA A 719 8.87 3.99 -31.05
N GLU A 720 9.53 4.22 -29.92
CA GLU A 720 8.90 4.58 -28.65
C GLU A 720 8.28 5.99 -28.72
N ALA A 721 9.01 6.97 -29.27
CA ALA A 721 8.47 8.31 -29.49
C ALA A 721 7.27 8.34 -30.45
N GLU A 722 7.26 7.49 -31.49
CA GLU A 722 6.15 7.41 -32.44
C GLU A 722 4.90 6.77 -31.81
N LEU A 723 5.06 5.76 -30.94
CA LEU A 723 3.97 5.15 -30.18
C LEU A 723 3.37 6.14 -29.18
N LEU A 724 4.19 6.85 -28.42
CA LEU A 724 3.75 7.88 -27.47
C LEU A 724 3.03 9.04 -28.17
N ALA A 725 3.49 9.46 -29.35
CA ALA A 725 2.80 10.46 -30.16
C ALA A 725 1.43 9.99 -30.66
N LYS A 726 1.29 8.71 -31.06
CA LYS A 726 0.01 8.11 -31.47
C LYS A 726 -0.98 8.02 -30.31
N ILE A 727 -0.50 7.66 -29.11
CA ILE A 727 -1.30 7.58 -27.87
C ILE A 727 -1.77 8.98 -27.44
N SER A 728 -0.88 9.97 -27.44
CA SER A 728 -1.21 11.37 -27.12
C SER A 728 -2.26 11.92 -28.09
N GLY A 729 -2.11 11.69 -29.39
CA GLY A 729 -3.09 12.08 -30.41
C GLY A 729 -4.46 11.40 -30.26
N ALA A 730 -4.52 10.17 -29.74
CA ALA A 730 -5.78 9.49 -29.45
C ALA A 730 -6.52 10.12 -28.25
N ARG A 731 -5.79 10.48 -27.18
CA ARG A 731 -6.35 11.19 -26.00
C ARG A 731 -6.89 12.58 -26.35
N ASP A 732 -6.17 13.35 -27.15
CA ASP A 732 -6.61 14.68 -27.58
C ASP A 732 -7.90 14.64 -28.42
N ARG A 733 -8.04 13.62 -29.30
CA ARG A 733 -9.26 13.39 -30.08
C ARG A 733 -10.45 13.01 -29.19
N GLN A 734 -10.24 12.21 -28.15
CA GLN A 734 -11.29 11.89 -27.17
C GLN A 734 -11.76 13.13 -26.41
N ARG A 735 -10.84 13.99 -25.95
CA ARG A 735 -11.19 15.21 -25.20
C ARG A 735 -11.94 16.24 -26.04
N ARG A 736 -11.53 16.46 -27.30
CA ARG A 736 -12.25 17.35 -28.23
C ARG A 736 -13.68 16.85 -28.51
N LYS A 737 -13.89 15.53 -28.58
CA LYS A 737 -15.23 14.94 -28.79
C LYS A 737 -16.06 14.84 -27.51
N LYS A 738 -15.48 14.58 -26.33
CA LYS A 738 -16.20 14.66 -25.05
C LYS A 738 -16.74 16.07 -24.79
N ARG A 739 -16.05 17.10 -25.30
CA ARG A 739 -16.54 18.49 -25.34
C ARG A 739 -17.59 18.76 -26.44
N SER A 740 -17.66 17.96 -27.50
CA SER A 740 -18.65 18.13 -28.58
C SER A 740 -19.89 17.25 -28.43
N LEU A 741 -19.83 16.16 -27.65
CA LEU A 741 -20.91 15.16 -27.48
C LEU A 741 -21.87 15.47 -26.31
N VAL A 742 -21.90 16.72 -25.83
CA VAL A 742 -22.97 17.18 -24.92
C VAL A 742 -24.32 17.32 -25.67
N ASN A 743 -24.34 17.20 -27.00
CA ASN A 743 -25.57 17.13 -27.79
C ASN A 743 -25.35 16.15 -28.95
N GLU A 744 -25.89 14.94 -28.88
CA GLU A 744 -26.42 14.11 -29.99
C GLU A 744 -26.41 12.62 -29.60
N ASP A 745 -27.62 12.06 -29.42
CA ASP A 745 -27.91 10.63 -29.32
C ASP A 745 -28.04 10.05 -30.73
N ASP A 746 -27.07 9.26 -31.20
CA ASP A 746 -27.27 8.36 -32.34
C ASP A 746 -26.51 7.03 -32.20
N GLY A 747 -27.26 5.94 -32.29
CA GLY A 747 -26.90 4.57 -31.90
C GLY A 747 -26.00 3.79 -32.88
N GLY A 748 -24.83 4.32 -33.22
CA GLY A 748 -23.74 3.55 -33.85
C GLY A 748 -22.75 2.96 -32.83
N PRO A 749 -22.00 1.88 -33.15
CA PRO A 749 -20.89 1.46 -32.31
C PRO A 749 -19.89 2.62 -32.19
N SER A 750 -19.64 3.06 -30.96
CA SER A 750 -18.84 4.25 -30.70
C SER A 750 -17.47 4.14 -31.37
N LEU A 751 -16.98 5.21 -31.99
CA LEU A 751 -15.65 5.28 -32.61
C LEU A 751 -14.53 4.94 -31.61
N LEU A 752 -14.80 5.11 -30.31
CA LEU A 752 -14.00 4.64 -29.18
C LEU A 752 -13.75 3.13 -29.24
N THR A 753 -14.76 2.33 -29.59
CA THR A 753 -14.67 0.87 -29.72
C THR A 753 -13.76 0.45 -30.88
N ALA A 754 -13.82 1.16 -32.02
CA ALA A 754 -12.93 0.91 -33.15
C ALA A 754 -11.46 1.26 -32.81
N LEU A 755 -11.24 2.39 -32.13
CA LEU A 755 -9.91 2.83 -31.71
C LEU A 755 -9.31 1.93 -30.62
N ILE A 756 -10.15 1.37 -29.73
CA ILE A 756 -9.75 0.37 -28.74
C ILE A 756 -9.34 -0.94 -29.41
N HIS A 757 -10.07 -1.38 -30.44
CA HIS A 757 -9.70 -2.59 -31.19
C HIS A 757 -8.35 -2.40 -31.90
N GLU A 758 -8.12 -1.22 -32.49
CA GLU A 758 -6.85 -0.86 -33.14
C GLU A 758 -5.69 -0.75 -32.13
N LEU A 759 -5.91 -0.16 -30.94
CA LEU A 759 -4.92 -0.12 -29.87
C LEU A 759 -4.59 -1.51 -29.32
N MET A 760 -5.59 -2.38 -29.15
CA MET A 760 -5.34 -3.77 -28.71
C MET A 760 -4.63 -4.59 -29.78
N GLU A 761 -4.90 -4.37 -31.06
CA GLU A 761 -4.12 -4.96 -32.15
C GLU A 761 -2.68 -4.45 -32.16
N LEU A 762 -2.44 -3.15 -31.95
CA LEU A 762 -1.09 -2.58 -31.92
C LEU A 762 -0.26 -3.06 -30.72
N VAL A 763 -0.86 -3.07 -29.52
CA VAL A 763 -0.21 -3.61 -28.31
C VAL A 763 0.03 -5.11 -28.47
N GLY A 764 -0.93 -5.85 -29.02
CA GLY A 764 -0.76 -7.27 -29.33
C GLY A 764 0.35 -7.55 -30.34
N GLN A 765 0.47 -6.74 -31.39
CA GLN A 765 1.51 -6.87 -32.41
C GLN A 765 2.92 -6.56 -31.87
N ASP A 766 3.08 -5.51 -31.05
CA ASP A 766 4.37 -5.18 -30.42
C ASP A 766 4.80 -6.25 -29.40
N TYR A 767 3.84 -6.76 -28.62
CA TYR A 767 4.07 -7.86 -27.68
C TYR A 767 4.50 -9.16 -28.40
N LEU A 768 3.81 -9.54 -29.48
CA LEU A 768 4.19 -10.68 -30.30
C LEU A 768 5.58 -10.50 -30.96
N ALA A 769 5.93 -9.28 -31.37
CA ALA A 769 7.26 -8.98 -31.91
C ALA A 769 8.38 -9.09 -30.86
N LYS A 770 8.13 -8.65 -29.61
CA LYS A 770 9.06 -8.78 -28.48
C LYS A 770 9.27 -10.24 -28.08
N ILE A 771 8.21 -11.04 -28.01
CA ILE A 771 8.30 -12.50 -27.73
C ILE A 771 9.03 -13.23 -28.85
N GLY A 772 8.70 -12.94 -30.12
CA GLY A 772 9.39 -13.54 -31.26
C GLY A 772 10.90 -13.27 -31.23
N GLY A 773 11.30 -12.04 -30.89
CA GLY A 773 12.70 -11.67 -30.73
C GLY A 773 13.40 -12.26 -29.49
N ALA A 774 12.66 -12.65 -28.44
CA ALA A 774 13.21 -13.33 -27.27
C ALA A 774 13.40 -14.83 -27.54
N ARG A 775 12.42 -15.50 -28.17
CA ARG A 775 12.51 -16.90 -28.62
C ARG A 775 13.68 -17.13 -29.58
N ASP A 776 13.87 -16.23 -30.55
CA ASP A 776 15.02 -16.29 -31.48
C ASP A 776 16.38 -16.14 -30.77
N ARG A 777 16.44 -15.38 -29.66
CA ARG A 777 17.65 -15.20 -28.87
C ARG A 777 17.94 -16.40 -27.97
N GLN A 778 16.92 -17.04 -27.43
CA GLN A 778 17.05 -18.28 -26.65
C GLN A 778 17.45 -19.45 -27.56
N ALA A 779 16.85 -19.55 -28.76
CA ALA A 779 17.22 -20.54 -29.77
C ALA A 779 18.68 -20.38 -30.26
N LYS A 780 19.16 -19.13 -30.41
CA LYS A 780 20.58 -18.83 -30.73
C LYS A 780 21.55 -18.97 -29.55
N LYS A 781 21.05 -19.10 -28.32
CA LYS A 781 21.86 -19.42 -27.13
C LYS A 781 21.91 -20.94 -26.87
N LYS A 782 20.90 -21.69 -27.32
CA LYS A 782 20.83 -23.15 -27.26
C LYS A 782 21.61 -23.83 -28.41
N LYS A 783 21.66 -23.21 -29.60
CA LYS A 783 22.63 -23.55 -30.67
C LYS A 783 23.98 -22.91 -30.38
#